data_AF-A0A940Y5Z7-F1
#
_entry.id   AF-A0A940Y5Z7-F1
#
_cell.length_a   1.000
_cell.length_b   1.000
_cell.length_c   1.000
_cell.angle_alpha   90.00
_cell.angle_beta   90.00
_cell.angle_gamma   90.00
#
_symmetry.space_group_name_H-M   'P 1'
#
loop_
_entity.id
_entity.type
_entity.pdbx_description
1 polymer ?
#
loop_
_entity_poly.entity_id
_entity_poly.type
_entity_poly.pdbx_seq_one_letter_code
_entity_poly.pdbx_strand_id
1 'polypeptide(L)'
;MPHRFQPRLLPLCAALALACATGLAAASATGVVISQVYGGGGNSGATLKNDFIELFNGGASPVSLAGWSVQYNSTTGTGTWLKTDLSSVVLQPRQYYLVQEAQGAGGTQDLPTPDAIGSIAMGSTGGKVALVSNLTPLVGDKPVSAAIVDLVGFGSANYFEGTGAAPAPSNTTADQRAAGGCTDTDQNNADFAVAPPNPRNTAAPLGSCGTSTPPSHTIMEIQGSGSTSPFVGQQVSTSGVVTRVNNNGFFLQDPLGDGDPLTSDGVFVFTGAAPTVSAGQAVQLVGTVTEFNTGAASNPDTAAHTVTELTGISGLVVQASGQVISPTVITFPEGVNDDLEHVEGMLVTIVGPLTASQNYFQGRYGQVTLSADGRLETPTNRHRPGSAEAQALADANARRRIILDDGSSQQNPNPTPYLGEGDTLRAGDTVAAITGVVDYGLATSSSSGPGDYRLHPTEPVAFTRANPRTDAPPPLPGNLVLASFNVLNYFTTFTDGTDAFGQSGQGCTLDGVSLPQNCRGADNLAEFQRQRAKIVAALSAINADAVGLIEIQNNGATAVQNLVDGLNAQLGAGTYAAVPDPAQGSGSDAIKVAMIYKPARLQRAAEAQSDVDAVHNRPPLAQTFEATNGERLTLVVNHLKSKGGCPGATDPDAAGNLDSGDGQGCWNARRVAQAQRTASWVASLAGSAGTDAALLLGDLNAYAQEDPIIALADAGYADQIARFNRFGYSYVFDGAAGRLDHALATPTLATRLTDVAPWHINADEPSVIDYNTEFKQPQCGSCGPDLYTATAFRSSDHDPVVAGLYLVKVIAGSSGKDRLVGTPGDDQLIGGGGADKLTGGAGDDVFTYTAMSDARDTILDFTPGSDRIDLRALLASIGYTGSDPIGDGVVRLKDSAKGALLQIDTDGAGPSAKWKPLVLLSGVPASAVVPARDLVFADPARRAQR
;
A
#
# COMPACT_ATOMS: atom_id res chain seq x y z
N MET A 1 46.13 16.05 -41.36
CA MET A 1 45.85 14.96 -42.33
C MET A 1 44.35 14.83 -42.52
N PRO A 2 43.78 15.35 -43.62
CA PRO A 2 42.42 15.00 -43.99
C PRO A 2 42.31 14.69 -45.51
N HIS A 3 41.94 13.46 -45.86
CA HIS A 3 41.52 13.10 -47.22
C HIS A 3 40.22 12.29 -47.10
N ARG A 4 39.06 12.83 -47.49
CA ARG A 4 38.57 13.01 -48.88
C ARG A 4 38.55 11.68 -49.64
N PHE A 5 37.35 11.12 -49.80
CA PHE A 5 36.98 10.46 -51.05
C PHE A 5 35.93 11.30 -51.76
N GLN A 6 36.29 11.69 -52.98
CA GLN A 6 35.57 12.55 -53.90
C GLN A 6 34.67 11.73 -54.85
N PRO A 7 33.73 12.41 -55.54
CA PRO A 7 32.60 11.87 -56.31
C PRO A 7 32.91 11.77 -57.81
N ARG A 8 31.86 11.49 -58.63
CA ARG A 8 31.61 11.79 -60.08
C ARG A 8 31.27 10.54 -60.90
N LEU A 9 30.39 10.48 -61.92
CA LEU A 9 29.64 11.38 -62.83
C LEU A 9 28.40 10.57 -63.33
N LEU A 10 27.15 11.08 -63.41
CA LEU A 10 26.46 11.79 -64.54
C LEU A 10 26.35 10.98 -65.87
N PRO A 11 25.36 11.15 -66.80
CA PRO A 11 24.21 12.10 -66.86
C PRO A 11 22.88 11.66 -67.58
N LEU A 12 21.87 12.58 -67.60
CA LEU A 12 20.83 12.88 -68.64
C LEU A 12 19.81 11.75 -69.06
N CYS A 13 18.47 11.95 -69.09
CA CYS A 13 17.69 12.98 -69.80
C CYS A 13 16.18 12.98 -69.40
N ALA A 14 15.59 14.20 -69.41
CA ALA A 14 14.20 14.62 -69.74
C ALA A 14 13.03 13.60 -69.70
N ALA A 15 12.02 13.75 -68.84
CA ALA A 15 10.88 14.69 -68.85
C ALA A 15 9.58 14.05 -69.36
N LEU A 16 8.60 13.84 -68.46
CA LEU A 16 7.19 14.12 -68.74
C LEU A 16 6.45 14.32 -67.42
N ALA A 17 5.74 15.44 -67.32
CA ALA A 17 4.88 15.77 -66.21
C ALA A 17 3.79 14.69 -66.03
N LEU A 18 3.77 14.05 -64.87
CA LEU A 18 2.55 13.43 -64.36
C LEU A 18 2.28 14.06 -63.00
N ALA A 19 1.55 15.17 -63.03
CA ALA A 19 0.78 15.59 -61.89
C ALA A 19 -0.18 14.45 -61.57
N CYS A 20 0.16 13.59 -60.61
CA CYS A 20 -0.86 12.86 -59.87
C CYS A 20 -1.63 13.92 -59.11
N ALA A 21 -2.73 14.37 -59.69
CA ALA A 21 -3.80 14.97 -58.94
C ALA A 21 -4.19 13.96 -57.87
N THR A 22 -3.74 14.18 -56.63
CA THR A 22 -4.54 13.78 -55.48
C THR A 22 -5.83 14.57 -55.64
N GLY A 23 -6.82 13.92 -56.26
CA GLY A 23 -8.17 14.45 -56.30
C GLY A 23 -8.56 14.76 -54.87
N LEU A 24 -8.81 16.03 -54.60
CA LEU A 24 -9.59 16.44 -53.44
C LEU A 24 -10.84 15.56 -53.43
N ALA A 25 -11.09 14.89 -52.30
CA ALA A 25 -12.34 14.18 -52.03
C ALA A 25 -13.51 15.10 -52.37
N ALA A 26 -14.49 14.59 -53.10
CA ALA A 26 -15.55 15.40 -53.67
C ALA A 26 -16.86 15.02 -53.00
N ALA A 27 -17.15 15.70 -51.89
CA ALA A 27 -18.49 15.76 -51.28
C ALA A 27 -19.57 15.93 -52.35
N SER A 28 -20.78 15.41 -52.08
CA SER A 28 -21.89 15.39 -53.04
C SER A 28 -21.99 16.70 -53.83
N ALA A 29 -21.76 16.63 -55.15
CA ALA A 29 -21.75 17.81 -56.02
C ALA A 29 -23.11 18.53 -56.08
N THR A 30 -24.18 17.87 -55.65
CA THR A 30 -25.54 18.41 -55.59
C THR A 30 -25.93 18.90 -54.19
N GLY A 31 -25.18 18.49 -53.15
CA GLY A 31 -25.50 18.73 -51.75
C GLY A 31 -26.54 17.79 -51.15
N VAL A 32 -27.10 16.84 -51.92
CA VAL A 32 -27.98 15.79 -51.37
C VAL A 32 -27.17 14.59 -50.97
N VAL A 33 -27.36 14.13 -49.74
CA VAL A 33 -26.66 13.00 -49.12
C VAL A 33 -27.64 12.02 -48.48
N ILE A 34 -27.24 10.77 -48.33
CA ILE A 34 -27.82 9.78 -47.44
C ILE A 34 -27.46 10.20 -46.01
N SER A 35 -28.47 10.58 -45.23
CA SER A 35 -28.33 11.03 -43.85
C SER A 35 -28.57 9.94 -42.81
N GLN A 36 -29.37 8.90 -43.13
CA GLN A 36 -29.52 7.72 -42.28
C GLN A 36 -29.73 6.45 -43.08
N VAL A 37 -29.23 5.34 -42.53
CA VAL A 37 -29.44 3.97 -43.05
C VAL A 37 -29.88 3.07 -41.90
N TYR A 38 -31.03 2.41 -42.04
CA TYR A 38 -31.55 1.49 -41.04
C TYR A 38 -32.13 0.23 -41.69
N GLY A 39 -31.48 -0.91 -41.44
CA GLY A 39 -31.90 -2.24 -41.91
C GLY A 39 -32.45 -3.15 -40.81
N GLY A 40 -32.87 -2.58 -39.67
CA GLY A 40 -33.37 -3.31 -38.50
C GLY A 40 -34.88 -3.51 -38.49
N GLY A 41 -35.60 -3.02 -39.50
CA GLY A 41 -37.06 -2.93 -39.54
C GLY A 41 -37.77 -4.24 -39.26
N GLY A 42 -38.55 -4.28 -38.17
CA GLY A 42 -39.33 -5.44 -37.79
C GLY A 42 -38.53 -6.71 -37.49
N ASN A 43 -37.22 -6.59 -37.22
CA ASN A 43 -36.42 -7.66 -36.65
C ASN A 43 -36.70 -7.82 -35.14
N SER A 44 -36.24 -8.93 -34.54
CA SER A 44 -36.36 -9.14 -33.09
C SER A 44 -35.63 -8.04 -32.32
N GLY A 45 -36.35 -7.38 -31.38
CA GLY A 45 -35.85 -6.25 -30.60
C GLY A 45 -35.97 -4.87 -31.27
N ALA A 46 -36.39 -4.81 -32.54
CA ALA A 46 -36.58 -3.54 -33.24
C ALA A 46 -37.81 -2.77 -32.75
N THR A 47 -37.70 -1.46 -32.69
CA THR A 47 -38.83 -0.57 -32.38
C THR A 47 -39.65 -0.24 -33.64
N LEU A 48 -38.97 0.06 -34.75
CA LEU A 48 -39.60 0.40 -36.03
C LEU A 48 -39.95 -0.86 -36.84
N LYS A 49 -41.09 -0.86 -37.52
CA LYS A 49 -41.57 -1.99 -38.34
C LYS A 49 -40.88 -2.13 -39.71
N ASN A 50 -40.32 -1.05 -40.23
CA ASN A 50 -39.78 -0.98 -41.59
C ASN A 50 -38.31 -0.57 -41.59
N ASP A 51 -37.58 -1.09 -42.57
CA ASP A 51 -36.29 -0.56 -43.00
C ASP A 51 -36.52 0.84 -43.61
N PHE A 52 -35.50 1.69 -43.58
CA PHE A 52 -35.56 2.98 -44.26
C PHE A 52 -34.19 3.51 -44.67
N ILE A 53 -34.24 4.41 -45.66
CA ILE A 53 -33.13 5.26 -46.08
C ILE A 53 -33.63 6.71 -45.99
N GLU A 54 -32.88 7.59 -45.34
CA GLU A 54 -33.20 9.01 -45.24
C GLU A 54 -32.19 9.83 -46.03
N LEU A 55 -32.67 10.73 -46.89
CA LEU A 55 -31.84 11.70 -47.60
C LEU A 55 -31.95 13.08 -46.94
N PHE A 56 -30.91 13.89 -47.11
CA PHE A 56 -30.87 15.27 -46.65
C PHE A 56 -30.22 16.17 -47.70
N ASN A 57 -30.80 17.34 -47.93
CA ASN A 57 -30.15 18.38 -48.74
C ASN A 57 -29.29 19.28 -47.84
N GLY A 58 -28.02 18.93 -47.70
CA GLY A 58 -26.98 19.74 -47.04
C GLY A 58 -26.50 20.93 -47.87
N GLY A 59 -26.90 21.02 -49.14
CA GLY A 59 -26.60 22.13 -50.04
C GLY A 59 -27.35 23.42 -49.72
N ALA A 60 -26.94 24.50 -50.40
CA ALA A 60 -27.56 25.82 -50.29
C ALA A 60 -28.69 26.06 -51.32
N SER A 61 -28.93 25.11 -52.23
CA SER A 61 -29.87 25.23 -53.35
C SER A 61 -30.89 24.09 -53.36
N PRO A 62 -32.13 24.33 -53.80
CA PRO A 62 -33.11 23.26 -53.99
C PRO A 62 -32.65 22.25 -55.06
N VAL A 63 -32.90 20.96 -54.84
CA VAL A 63 -32.52 19.88 -55.76
C VAL A 63 -33.75 19.06 -56.17
N SER A 64 -33.95 18.86 -57.47
CA SER A 64 -35.01 17.97 -57.97
C SER A 64 -34.55 16.51 -57.90
N LEU A 65 -35.32 15.68 -57.21
CA LEU A 65 -35.12 14.22 -57.15
C LEU A 65 -35.83 13.48 -58.28
N ALA A 66 -36.44 14.20 -59.23
CA ALA A 66 -37.14 13.59 -60.35
C ALA A 66 -36.21 12.68 -61.17
N GLY A 67 -36.57 11.40 -61.28
CA GLY A 67 -35.79 10.40 -62.00
C GLY A 67 -34.60 9.83 -61.22
N TRP A 68 -34.47 10.13 -59.93
CA TRP A 68 -33.43 9.55 -59.06
C TRP A 68 -33.92 8.26 -58.39
N SER A 69 -32.99 7.48 -57.87
CA SER A 69 -33.27 6.26 -57.10
C SER A 69 -32.32 6.11 -55.92
N VAL A 70 -32.78 5.41 -54.88
CA VAL A 70 -31.87 4.78 -53.90
C VAL A 70 -31.71 3.31 -54.27
N GLN A 71 -30.48 2.81 -54.16
CA GLN A 71 -30.13 1.47 -54.56
C GLN A 71 -29.35 0.75 -53.47
N TYR A 72 -29.59 -0.55 -53.32
CA TYR A 72 -29.02 -1.35 -52.24
C TYR A 72 -28.40 -2.65 -52.74
N ASN A 73 -27.32 -3.07 -52.08
CA ASN A 73 -26.76 -4.41 -52.22
C ASN A 73 -26.17 -4.90 -50.89
N SER A 74 -26.03 -6.21 -50.72
CA SER A 74 -25.44 -6.78 -49.50
C SER A 74 -23.95 -6.47 -49.40
N THR A 75 -23.39 -6.64 -48.20
CA THR A 75 -21.97 -6.39 -47.83
C THR A 75 -20.96 -6.73 -48.92
N THR A 76 -21.08 -7.89 -49.57
CA THR A 76 -20.18 -8.38 -50.63
C THR A 76 -20.90 -8.75 -51.94
N GLY A 77 -22.18 -8.39 -52.08
CA GLY A 77 -22.99 -8.75 -53.25
C GLY A 77 -22.41 -8.20 -54.55
N THR A 78 -22.42 -9.03 -55.61
CA THR A 78 -21.83 -8.78 -56.94
C THR A 78 -22.89 -8.61 -58.06
N GLY A 79 -24.17 -8.77 -57.73
CA GLY A 79 -25.27 -8.75 -58.70
C GLY A 79 -25.78 -7.34 -59.04
N THR A 80 -26.93 -7.29 -59.71
CA THR A 80 -27.69 -6.04 -59.91
C THR A 80 -28.21 -5.53 -58.56
N TRP A 81 -28.01 -4.25 -58.28
CA TRP A 81 -28.46 -3.61 -57.05
C TRP A 81 -29.99 -3.49 -57.05
N LEU A 82 -30.60 -3.75 -55.90
CA LEU A 82 -32.03 -3.52 -55.67
C LEU A 82 -32.29 -2.01 -55.72
N LYS A 83 -33.46 -1.58 -56.20
CA LYS A 83 -33.73 -0.17 -56.48
C LYS A 83 -35.13 0.24 -56.03
N THR A 84 -35.20 1.40 -55.38
CA THR A 84 -36.43 2.14 -55.10
C THR A 84 -36.37 3.49 -55.81
N ASP A 85 -37.39 3.77 -56.63
CA ASP A 85 -37.50 5.04 -57.35
C ASP A 85 -37.96 6.15 -56.41
N LEU A 86 -37.33 7.32 -56.50
CA LEU A 86 -37.73 8.48 -55.69
C LEU A 86 -38.92 9.21 -56.30
N SER A 87 -39.80 9.73 -55.44
CA SER A 87 -40.90 10.59 -55.86
C SER A 87 -40.34 11.87 -56.48
N SER A 88 -41.02 12.40 -57.50
CA SER A 88 -40.61 13.65 -58.16
C SER A 88 -40.90 14.86 -57.26
N VAL A 89 -39.97 15.15 -56.35
CA VAL A 89 -40.00 16.25 -55.39
C VAL A 89 -38.79 17.16 -55.60
N VAL A 90 -38.96 18.47 -55.35
CA VAL A 90 -37.85 19.41 -55.21
C VAL A 90 -37.51 19.53 -53.73
N LEU A 91 -36.42 18.90 -53.33
CA LEU A 91 -35.93 18.88 -51.95
C LEU A 91 -35.27 20.24 -51.63
N GLN A 92 -35.87 21.01 -50.74
CA GLN A 92 -35.36 22.33 -50.35
C GLN A 92 -34.05 22.21 -49.56
N PRO A 93 -33.22 23.27 -49.52
CA PRO A 93 -32.07 23.32 -48.63
C PRO A 93 -32.48 22.97 -47.20
N ARG A 94 -31.67 22.14 -46.54
CA ARG A 94 -31.88 21.63 -45.19
C ARG A 94 -33.12 20.74 -45.00
N GLN A 95 -33.76 20.27 -46.05
CA GLN A 95 -34.93 19.42 -45.94
C GLN A 95 -34.53 17.94 -45.97
N TYR A 96 -35.25 17.11 -45.21
CA TYR A 96 -35.12 15.65 -45.19
C TYR A 96 -36.09 15.00 -46.17
N TYR A 97 -35.78 13.77 -46.59
CA TYR A 97 -36.61 12.95 -47.46
C TYR A 97 -36.54 11.49 -47.02
N LEU A 98 -37.68 10.89 -46.68
CA LEU A 98 -37.77 9.55 -46.12
C LEU A 98 -38.19 8.53 -47.18
N VAL A 99 -37.37 7.50 -47.38
CA VAL A 99 -37.70 6.32 -48.19
C VAL A 99 -38.00 5.17 -47.23
N GLN A 100 -39.27 4.75 -47.18
CA GLN A 100 -39.63 3.51 -46.49
C GLN A 100 -39.21 2.32 -47.35
N GLU A 101 -38.66 1.28 -46.72
CA GLU A 101 -38.29 0.03 -47.38
C GLU A 101 -39.04 -1.17 -46.76
N ALA A 102 -38.48 -2.38 -46.84
CA ALA A 102 -39.20 -3.61 -46.45
C ALA A 102 -39.72 -3.57 -45.01
N GLN A 103 -40.88 -4.20 -44.81
CA GLN A 103 -41.47 -4.41 -43.50
C GLN A 103 -41.07 -5.77 -42.96
N GLY A 104 -40.57 -5.83 -41.72
CA GLY A 104 -40.30 -7.08 -41.01
C GLY A 104 -41.51 -7.66 -40.28
N ALA A 105 -41.31 -8.71 -39.49
CA ALA A 105 -42.38 -9.41 -38.77
C ALA A 105 -42.70 -8.83 -37.37
N GLY A 106 -41.79 -8.01 -36.82
CA GLY A 106 -41.89 -7.35 -35.52
C GLY A 106 -41.96 -5.82 -35.63
N GLY A 107 -41.52 -5.14 -34.57
CA GLY A 107 -41.64 -3.68 -34.44
C GLY A 107 -43.02 -3.25 -33.96
N THR A 108 -43.06 -2.18 -33.17
CA THR A 108 -44.30 -1.65 -32.60
C THR A 108 -44.67 -0.29 -33.20
N GLN A 109 -43.73 0.40 -33.82
CA GLN A 109 -43.90 1.76 -34.32
C GLN A 109 -43.78 1.83 -35.85
N ASP A 110 -44.72 2.53 -36.48
CA ASP A 110 -44.67 2.87 -37.90
C ASP A 110 -43.69 4.03 -38.13
N LEU A 111 -43.09 4.10 -39.33
CA LEU A 111 -42.34 5.29 -39.74
C LEU A 111 -43.27 6.51 -39.83
N PRO A 112 -42.74 7.74 -39.70
CA PRO A 112 -43.43 8.92 -40.21
C PRO A 112 -43.83 8.71 -41.67
N THR A 113 -44.87 9.39 -42.14
CA THR A 113 -45.38 9.24 -43.51
C THR A 113 -44.23 9.37 -44.52
N PRO A 114 -43.84 8.30 -45.24
CA PRO A 114 -42.66 8.33 -46.09
C PRO A 114 -42.92 9.13 -47.37
N ASP A 115 -41.86 9.72 -47.91
CA ASP A 115 -41.91 10.49 -49.16
C ASP A 115 -41.81 9.58 -50.41
N ALA A 116 -41.18 8.42 -50.26
CA ALA A 116 -41.22 7.30 -51.22
C ALA A 116 -41.36 5.96 -50.49
N ILE A 117 -41.97 4.99 -51.17
CA ILE A 117 -42.17 3.63 -50.64
C ILE A 117 -41.50 2.63 -51.58
N GLY A 118 -40.53 1.91 -51.04
CA GLY A 118 -39.87 0.76 -51.61
C GLY A 118 -40.20 -0.52 -50.85
N SER A 119 -39.50 -1.60 -51.21
CA SER A 119 -39.66 -2.93 -50.64
C SER A 119 -38.33 -3.67 -50.48
N ILE A 120 -37.21 -2.94 -50.47
CA ILE A 120 -35.87 -3.50 -50.34
C ILE A 120 -35.69 -4.04 -48.93
N ALA A 121 -35.33 -5.31 -48.78
CA ALA A 121 -34.90 -5.86 -47.50
C ALA A 121 -33.40 -5.55 -47.30
N MET A 122 -33.08 -4.83 -46.22
CA MET A 122 -31.72 -4.39 -45.91
C MET A 122 -31.11 -5.21 -44.77
N GLY A 123 -29.77 -5.25 -44.70
CA GLY A 123 -29.06 -5.91 -43.61
C GLY A 123 -28.98 -5.00 -42.38
N SER A 124 -29.23 -5.55 -41.19
CA SER A 124 -29.22 -4.77 -39.94
C SER A 124 -27.83 -4.45 -39.40
N THR A 125 -26.79 -5.17 -39.83
CA THR A 125 -25.39 -5.01 -39.36
C THR A 125 -24.39 -4.71 -40.49
N GLY A 126 -24.83 -4.73 -41.75
CA GLY A 126 -23.96 -4.45 -42.88
C GLY A 126 -24.68 -4.48 -44.23
N GLY A 127 -24.23 -3.62 -45.15
CA GLY A 127 -24.82 -3.45 -46.47
C GLY A 127 -24.24 -2.24 -47.21
N LYS A 128 -24.75 -1.98 -48.41
CA LYS A 128 -24.35 -0.86 -49.26
C LYS A 128 -25.56 -0.13 -49.79
N VAL A 129 -25.62 1.19 -49.64
CA VAL A 129 -26.68 2.05 -50.17
C VAL A 129 -26.05 3.12 -51.05
N ALA A 130 -26.56 3.30 -52.26
CA ALA A 130 -26.16 4.36 -53.18
C ALA A 130 -27.36 5.23 -53.54
N LEU A 131 -27.20 6.55 -53.46
CA LEU A 131 -28.11 7.51 -54.06
C LEU A 131 -27.68 7.72 -55.51
N VAL A 132 -28.59 7.51 -56.47
CA VAL A 132 -28.27 7.51 -57.90
C VAL A 132 -29.17 8.50 -58.63
N SER A 133 -28.55 9.39 -59.42
CA SER A 133 -29.23 10.46 -60.18
C SER A 133 -30.00 9.99 -61.41
N ASN A 134 -30.19 8.68 -61.57
CA ASN A 134 -31.00 8.07 -62.61
C ASN A 134 -31.67 6.79 -62.12
N LEU A 135 -32.49 6.17 -62.99
CA LEU A 135 -33.25 4.97 -62.69
C LEU A 135 -32.55 3.67 -63.13
N THR A 136 -31.31 3.72 -63.60
CA THR A 136 -30.58 2.54 -64.07
C THR A 136 -29.97 1.79 -62.87
N PRO A 137 -30.31 0.51 -62.65
CA PRO A 137 -29.71 -0.27 -61.59
C PRO A 137 -28.18 -0.41 -61.78
N LEU A 138 -27.43 -0.20 -60.71
CA LEU A 138 -26.00 -0.50 -60.64
C LEU A 138 -25.77 -2.01 -60.72
N VAL A 139 -24.65 -2.44 -61.28
CA VAL A 139 -24.29 -3.86 -61.44
C VAL A 139 -22.84 -4.08 -61.00
N GLY A 140 -22.59 -5.12 -60.21
CA GLY A 140 -21.27 -5.45 -59.69
C GLY A 140 -21.13 -5.16 -58.19
N ASP A 141 -19.98 -5.53 -57.64
CA ASP A 141 -19.65 -5.30 -56.22
C ASP A 141 -19.16 -3.88 -55.93
N LYS A 142 -18.45 -3.26 -56.89
CA LYS A 142 -17.88 -1.90 -56.81
C LYS A 142 -18.16 -1.09 -58.09
N PRO A 143 -19.44 -0.82 -58.42
CA PRO A 143 -19.80 -0.12 -59.65
C PRO A 143 -19.26 1.31 -59.65
N VAL A 144 -18.48 1.68 -60.65
CA VAL A 144 -18.03 3.07 -60.85
C VAL A 144 -18.98 3.75 -61.84
N SER A 145 -19.72 4.74 -61.37
CA SER A 145 -20.68 5.49 -62.19
C SER A 145 -20.72 6.95 -61.76
N ALA A 146 -20.64 7.86 -62.73
CA ALA A 146 -20.83 9.30 -62.50
C ALA A 146 -22.27 9.65 -62.07
N ALA A 147 -23.19 8.69 -62.10
CA ALA A 147 -24.55 8.87 -61.63
C ALA A 147 -24.71 8.65 -60.12
N ILE A 148 -23.73 8.05 -59.44
CA ILE A 148 -23.74 7.92 -57.99
C ILE A 148 -23.52 9.32 -57.39
N VAL A 149 -24.48 9.76 -56.58
CA VAL A 149 -24.50 11.08 -55.94
C VAL A 149 -23.91 11.00 -54.53
N ASP A 150 -24.18 9.90 -53.83
CA ASP A 150 -23.67 9.59 -52.49
C ASP A 150 -23.70 8.06 -52.30
N LEU A 151 -22.75 7.50 -51.54
CA LEU A 151 -22.58 6.08 -51.28
C LEU A 151 -22.24 5.82 -49.80
N VAL A 152 -23.06 5.01 -49.15
CA VAL A 152 -22.80 4.53 -47.78
C VAL A 152 -22.60 3.02 -47.80
N GLY A 153 -21.38 2.59 -47.47
CA GLY A 153 -21.13 1.21 -47.05
C GLY A 153 -20.98 1.15 -45.54
N PHE A 154 -21.68 0.22 -44.89
CA PHE A 154 -21.71 0.10 -43.43
C PHE A 154 -21.40 -1.31 -42.93
N GLY A 155 -20.93 -1.39 -41.69
CA GLY A 155 -20.42 -2.62 -41.09
C GLY A 155 -19.20 -3.14 -41.84
N SER A 156 -19.28 -4.37 -42.35
CA SER A 156 -18.17 -5.02 -43.09
C SER A 156 -18.23 -4.81 -44.61
N ALA A 157 -18.99 -3.81 -45.08
CA ALA A 157 -19.20 -3.56 -46.51
C ALA A 157 -17.89 -3.45 -47.29
N ASN A 158 -17.83 -4.05 -48.48
CA ASN A 158 -16.63 -4.03 -49.31
C ASN A 158 -16.51 -2.80 -50.24
N TYR A 159 -17.52 -1.93 -50.24
CA TYR A 159 -17.59 -0.71 -51.05
C TYR A 159 -18.29 0.38 -50.23
N PHE A 160 -17.58 1.49 -50.05
CA PHE A 160 -17.90 2.62 -49.19
C PHE A 160 -17.10 3.83 -49.69
N GLU A 161 -17.46 5.03 -49.26
CA GLU A 161 -16.65 6.23 -49.49
C GLU A 161 -15.49 6.30 -48.51
N GLY A 162 -14.33 6.69 -49.02
CA GLY A 162 -13.16 6.94 -48.21
C GLY A 162 -12.37 5.69 -47.78
N THR A 163 -11.82 5.74 -46.56
CA THR A 163 -10.82 4.80 -46.04
C THR A 163 -11.41 3.64 -45.25
N GLY A 164 -12.69 3.73 -44.85
CA GLY A 164 -13.40 2.67 -44.14
C GLY A 164 -14.92 2.83 -44.23
N ALA A 165 -15.63 1.73 -44.02
CA ALA A 165 -17.10 1.71 -43.92
C ALA A 165 -17.57 2.47 -42.67
N ALA A 166 -18.82 2.94 -42.70
CA ALA A 166 -19.53 3.36 -41.50
C ALA A 166 -19.57 2.22 -40.46
N PRO A 167 -19.70 2.52 -39.16
CA PRO A 167 -19.81 1.50 -38.11
C PRO A 167 -20.94 0.48 -38.37
N ALA A 168 -20.98 -0.63 -37.63
CA ALA A 168 -22.05 -1.61 -37.78
C ALA A 168 -23.29 -1.20 -36.94
N PRO A 169 -24.46 -0.93 -37.54
CA PRO A 169 -25.70 -0.72 -36.81
C PRO A 169 -26.27 -2.04 -36.27
N SER A 170 -27.45 -1.97 -35.66
CA SER A 170 -28.12 -3.11 -35.04
C SER A 170 -29.63 -3.07 -35.28
N ASN A 171 -30.38 -4.01 -34.69
CA ASN A 171 -31.85 -3.96 -34.73
C ASN A 171 -32.44 -2.77 -33.95
N THR A 172 -31.67 -2.07 -33.11
CA THR A 172 -32.12 -0.92 -32.31
C THR A 172 -31.41 0.39 -32.66
N THR A 173 -30.45 0.37 -33.60
CA THR A 173 -29.65 1.53 -33.98
C THR A 173 -29.56 1.68 -35.49
N ALA A 174 -29.49 2.91 -35.99
CA ALA A 174 -29.21 3.27 -37.37
C ALA A 174 -27.82 3.89 -37.47
N ASP A 175 -27.23 3.85 -38.65
CA ASP A 175 -26.10 4.73 -38.97
C ASP A 175 -26.64 6.10 -39.33
N GLN A 176 -26.19 7.12 -38.60
CA GLN A 176 -26.60 8.51 -38.81
C GLN A 176 -25.40 9.36 -39.21
N ARG A 177 -25.55 10.11 -40.29
CA ARG A 177 -24.55 11.06 -40.77
C ARG A 177 -24.46 12.23 -39.78
N ALA A 178 -23.24 12.62 -39.45
CA ALA A 178 -22.90 13.63 -38.46
C ALA A 178 -23.54 14.98 -38.78
N ALA A 179 -23.77 15.76 -37.72
CA ALA A 179 -24.49 17.04 -37.77
C ALA A 179 -25.86 16.94 -38.48
N GLY A 180 -26.55 15.79 -38.35
CA GLY A 180 -27.88 15.58 -38.94
C GLY A 180 -27.88 15.57 -40.48
N GLY A 181 -26.78 15.15 -41.11
CA GLY A 181 -26.60 15.13 -42.57
C GLY A 181 -25.76 16.29 -43.12
N CYS A 182 -25.31 17.22 -42.28
CA CYS A 182 -24.56 18.40 -42.72
C CYS A 182 -23.07 18.14 -42.95
N THR A 183 -22.52 17.05 -42.39
CA THR A 183 -21.11 16.68 -42.55
C THR A 183 -20.99 15.58 -43.60
N ASP A 184 -20.39 15.91 -44.73
CA ASP A 184 -20.07 14.98 -45.81
C ASP A 184 -18.63 15.24 -46.26
N THR A 185 -17.71 14.41 -45.74
CA THR A 185 -16.28 14.48 -46.04
C THR A 185 -15.84 13.39 -47.01
N ASP A 186 -16.80 12.67 -47.61
CA ASP A 186 -16.55 11.54 -48.51
C ASP A 186 -15.83 10.38 -47.76
N GLN A 187 -16.07 10.25 -46.44
CA GLN A 187 -15.43 9.28 -45.55
C GLN A 187 -16.48 8.64 -44.63
N ASN A 188 -17.03 7.49 -45.02
CA ASN A 188 -18.15 6.88 -44.29
C ASN A 188 -17.80 6.57 -42.80
N ASN A 189 -16.56 6.14 -42.51
CA ASN A 189 -16.12 5.87 -41.13
C ASN A 189 -15.99 7.11 -40.22
N ALA A 190 -15.84 8.29 -40.80
CA ALA A 190 -15.70 9.55 -40.06
C ALA A 190 -17.03 10.32 -40.00
N ASP A 191 -17.86 10.17 -41.04
CA ASP A 191 -19.10 10.92 -41.17
C ASP A 191 -20.30 10.25 -40.48
N PHE A 192 -20.24 8.96 -40.13
CA PHE A 192 -21.36 8.22 -39.54
C PHE A 192 -21.06 7.72 -38.12
N ALA A 193 -22.10 7.73 -37.28
CA ALA A 193 -22.11 7.09 -35.97
C ALA A 193 -23.40 6.29 -35.76
N VAL A 194 -23.33 5.26 -34.91
CA VAL A 194 -24.51 4.47 -34.52
C VAL A 194 -25.31 5.19 -33.45
N ALA A 195 -26.61 5.36 -33.68
CA ALA A 195 -27.54 5.98 -32.74
C ALA A 195 -28.96 5.43 -32.93
N PRO A 196 -29.89 5.58 -31.95
CA PRO A 196 -31.28 5.16 -32.11
C PRO A 196 -31.94 5.77 -33.36
N PRO A 197 -32.65 5.01 -34.21
CA PRO A 197 -33.16 5.51 -35.49
C PRO A 197 -34.10 6.71 -35.32
N ASN A 198 -33.92 7.76 -36.13
CA ASN A 198 -34.69 9.00 -36.06
C ASN A 198 -35.20 9.43 -37.44
N PRO A 199 -36.11 8.66 -38.08
CA PRO A 199 -36.55 8.92 -39.45
C PRO A 199 -37.31 10.26 -39.60
N ARG A 200 -37.01 11.02 -40.64
CA ARG A 200 -37.59 12.35 -40.96
C ARG A 200 -37.95 12.44 -42.43
N ASN A 201 -39.18 12.88 -42.71
CA ASN A 201 -39.70 13.10 -44.06
C ASN A 201 -39.63 14.60 -44.43
N THR A 202 -40.15 14.96 -45.61
CA THR A 202 -40.18 16.36 -46.08
C THR A 202 -41.02 17.31 -45.23
N ALA A 203 -41.89 16.80 -44.37
CA ALA A 203 -42.70 17.60 -43.43
C ALA A 203 -42.00 17.83 -42.08
N ALA A 204 -40.86 17.17 -41.82
CA ALA A 204 -40.06 17.41 -40.63
C ALA A 204 -39.50 18.84 -40.61
N PRO A 205 -39.19 19.40 -39.43
CA PRO A 205 -38.46 20.65 -39.33
C PRO A 205 -37.18 20.63 -40.17
N LEU A 206 -36.85 21.77 -40.80
CA LEU A 206 -35.61 21.92 -41.56
C LEU A 206 -34.40 21.68 -40.64
N GLY A 207 -33.41 20.93 -41.14
CA GLY A 207 -32.14 20.72 -40.45
C GLY A 207 -31.36 22.02 -40.27
N SER A 208 -30.48 22.06 -39.27
CA SER A 208 -29.63 23.21 -39.00
C SER A 208 -28.17 22.83 -39.25
N CYS A 209 -27.60 23.28 -40.37
CA CYS A 209 -26.15 23.13 -40.60
C CYS A 209 -25.36 24.35 -40.14
N GLY A 210 -25.80 24.94 -39.03
CA GLY A 210 -24.97 25.83 -38.23
C GLY A 210 -24.34 25.03 -37.11
N THR A 211 -23.19 25.45 -36.60
CA THR A 211 -22.64 24.93 -35.36
C THR A 211 -23.67 25.23 -34.25
N SER A 212 -24.46 24.24 -33.82
CA SER A 212 -25.17 24.36 -32.54
C SER A 212 -24.08 24.38 -31.48
N THR A 213 -23.73 25.57 -31.00
CA THR A 213 -22.87 25.70 -29.84
C THR A 213 -23.63 25.05 -28.67
N PRO A 214 -23.07 24.03 -28.02
CA PRO A 214 -23.72 23.40 -26.87
C PRO A 214 -24.04 24.45 -25.80
N PRO A 215 -25.10 24.25 -25.00
CA PRO A 215 -25.45 25.18 -23.92
C PRO A 215 -24.24 25.45 -23.03
N SER A 216 -24.05 26.72 -22.68
CA SER A 216 -23.01 27.13 -21.74
C SER A 216 -23.47 26.82 -20.32
N HIS A 217 -22.67 26.05 -19.59
CA HIS A 217 -22.87 25.75 -18.18
C HIS A 217 -21.60 26.09 -17.39
N THR A 218 -21.79 26.63 -16.19
CA THR A 218 -20.69 26.81 -15.22
C THR A 218 -20.21 25.45 -14.71
N ILE A 219 -19.00 25.40 -14.16
CA ILE A 219 -18.43 24.15 -13.62
C ILE A 219 -19.29 23.65 -12.45
N MET A 220 -19.77 24.55 -11.60
CA MET A 220 -20.62 24.24 -10.46
C MET A 220 -21.97 23.67 -10.88
N GLU A 221 -22.57 24.15 -11.98
CA GLU A 221 -23.77 23.53 -12.56
C GLU A 221 -23.48 22.13 -13.10
N ILE A 222 -22.33 21.95 -13.76
CA ILE A 222 -21.92 20.65 -14.31
C ILE A 222 -21.73 19.64 -13.18
N GLN A 223 -21.04 20.00 -12.10
CA GLN A 223 -20.87 19.15 -10.93
C GLN A 223 -22.21 18.90 -10.20
N GLY A 224 -22.89 19.98 -9.81
CA GLY A 224 -24.07 19.91 -8.95
C GLY A 224 -23.72 19.61 -7.49
N SER A 225 -24.74 19.47 -6.64
CA SER A 225 -24.59 19.29 -5.18
C SER A 225 -24.71 17.83 -4.72
N GLY A 226 -24.58 16.88 -5.64
CA GLY A 226 -24.70 15.44 -5.36
C GLY A 226 -23.59 14.68 -6.07
N SER A 227 -23.43 13.39 -5.75
CA SER A 227 -22.35 12.52 -6.25
C SER A 227 -22.48 12.10 -7.72
N THR A 228 -23.30 12.79 -8.50
CA THR A 228 -23.51 12.52 -9.92
C THR A 228 -24.00 13.79 -10.58
N SER A 229 -23.37 14.13 -11.70
CA SER A 229 -23.73 15.30 -12.47
C SER A 229 -25.19 15.26 -12.98
N PRO A 230 -25.94 16.38 -12.93
CA PRO A 230 -27.24 16.48 -13.59
C PRO A 230 -27.15 16.52 -15.13
N PHE A 231 -25.93 16.57 -15.69
CA PHE A 231 -25.66 16.72 -17.12
C PHE A 231 -25.06 15.47 -17.77
N VAL A 232 -24.98 14.33 -17.08
CA VAL A 232 -24.43 13.08 -17.63
C VAL A 232 -24.99 12.75 -19.03
N GLY A 233 -24.08 12.50 -19.97
CA GLY A 233 -24.37 12.20 -21.37
C GLY A 233 -24.67 13.42 -22.24
N GLN A 234 -24.73 14.63 -21.68
CA GLN A 234 -24.96 15.87 -22.43
C GLN A 234 -23.63 16.51 -22.83
N GLN A 235 -23.64 17.17 -23.99
CA GLN A 235 -22.53 18.02 -24.41
C GLN A 235 -22.75 19.44 -23.84
N VAL A 236 -21.72 20.00 -23.22
CA VAL A 236 -21.73 21.32 -22.58
C VAL A 236 -20.58 22.17 -23.09
N SER A 237 -20.77 23.49 -23.13
CA SER A 237 -19.67 24.45 -23.24
C SER A 237 -19.36 25.03 -21.87
N THR A 238 -18.09 25.06 -21.47
CA THR A 238 -17.69 25.64 -20.20
C THR A 238 -16.34 26.34 -20.31
N SER A 239 -15.99 27.11 -19.28
CA SER A 239 -14.72 27.82 -19.17
C SER A 239 -14.21 27.81 -17.74
N GLY A 240 -12.89 27.86 -17.59
CA GLY A 240 -12.25 27.96 -16.28
C GLY A 240 -10.75 28.15 -16.42
N VAL A 241 -10.04 28.10 -15.29
CA VAL A 241 -8.58 28.15 -15.23
C VAL A 241 -8.03 26.76 -15.00
N VAL A 242 -7.03 26.37 -15.78
CA VAL A 242 -6.31 25.11 -15.59
C VAL A 242 -5.50 25.20 -14.30
N THR A 243 -5.83 24.39 -13.30
CA THR A 243 -5.16 24.37 -11.99
C THR A 243 -4.02 23.35 -11.95
N ARG A 244 -4.19 22.22 -12.64
CA ARG A 244 -3.18 21.17 -12.75
C ARG A 244 -3.30 20.40 -14.06
N VAL A 245 -2.16 19.96 -14.60
CA VAL A 245 -2.09 19.11 -15.80
C VAL A 245 -1.57 17.73 -15.42
N ASN A 246 -2.26 16.70 -15.88
CA ASN A 246 -1.86 15.29 -15.75
C ASN A 246 -1.42 14.75 -17.12
N ASN A 247 -0.95 13.50 -17.17
CA ASN A 247 -0.50 12.86 -18.41
C ASN A 247 -1.63 12.51 -19.39
N ASN A 248 -2.89 12.50 -18.95
CA ASN A 248 -4.07 12.08 -19.71
C ASN A 248 -5.23 13.10 -19.69
N GLY A 249 -5.03 14.26 -19.07
CA GLY A 249 -6.06 15.27 -18.86
C GLY A 249 -5.57 16.44 -18.01
N PHE A 250 -6.47 17.32 -17.60
CA PHE A 250 -6.16 18.46 -16.74
C PHE A 250 -7.37 18.84 -15.89
N PHE A 251 -7.11 19.44 -14.73
CA PHE A 251 -8.14 19.97 -13.85
C PHE A 251 -8.45 21.42 -14.22
N LEU A 252 -9.74 21.72 -14.33
CA LEU A 252 -10.29 23.02 -14.69
C LEU A 252 -11.13 23.53 -13.52
N GLN A 253 -10.88 24.76 -13.06
CA GLN A 253 -11.63 25.36 -11.95
C GLN A 253 -12.18 26.73 -12.32
N ASP A 254 -13.39 27.04 -11.87
CA ASP A 254 -13.98 28.37 -12.04
C ASP A 254 -13.21 29.40 -11.19
N PRO A 255 -12.79 30.55 -11.76
CA PRO A 255 -12.02 31.54 -11.02
C PRO A 255 -12.80 32.36 -10.00
N LEU A 256 -14.12 32.36 -10.08
CA LEU A 256 -14.99 33.07 -9.14
C LEU A 256 -15.65 32.11 -8.15
N GLY A 257 -15.99 30.90 -8.63
CA GLY A 257 -16.85 29.95 -7.93
C GLY A 257 -18.24 30.52 -7.69
N ASP A 258 -19.09 29.77 -7.00
CA ASP A 258 -20.42 30.23 -6.57
C ASP A 258 -20.51 30.55 -5.06
N GLY A 259 -19.50 30.15 -4.28
CA GLY A 259 -19.44 30.34 -2.84
C GLY A 259 -20.38 29.43 -2.05
N ASP A 260 -20.96 28.40 -2.67
CA ASP A 260 -21.71 27.35 -2.01
C ASP A 260 -20.75 26.22 -1.59
N PRO A 261 -20.60 25.93 -0.28
CA PRO A 261 -19.71 24.88 0.19
C PRO A 261 -20.18 23.46 -0.16
N LEU A 262 -21.34 23.28 -0.78
CA LEU A 262 -21.89 21.97 -1.16
C LEU A 262 -21.64 21.61 -2.63
N THR A 263 -21.05 22.49 -3.43
CA THR A 263 -20.82 22.30 -4.87
C THR A 263 -19.36 22.52 -5.21
N SER A 264 -18.79 21.63 -6.03
CA SER A 264 -17.43 21.80 -6.50
C SER A 264 -17.34 22.85 -7.61
N ASP A 265 -16.35 23.75 -7.48
CA ASP A 265 -15.96 24.70 -8.53
C ASP A 265 -14.99 24.09 -9.55
N GLY A 266 -14.60 22.82 -9.38
CA GLY A 266 -13.59 22.11 -10.16
C GLY A 266 -14.15 20.93 -10.94
N VAL A 267 -13.55 20.61 -12.08
CA VAL A 267 -13.89 19.42 -12.88
C VAL A 267 -12.65 18.89 -13.59
N PHE A 268 -12.57 17.57 -13.76
CA PHE A 268 -11.51 16.95 -14.55
C PHE A 268 -11.87 16.95 -16.05
N VAL A 269 -10.88 17.26 -16.89
CA VAL A 269 -11.01 17.25 -18.35
C VAL A 269 -10.13 16.15 -18.91
N PHE A 270 -10.76 15.04 -19.34
CA PHE A 270 -10.07 13.88 -19.89
C PHE A 270 -9.79 14.05 -21.39
N THR A 271 -8.52 14.00 -21.76
CA THR A 271 -8.05 14.12 -23.15
C THR A 271 -7.52 12.81 -23.72
N GLY A 272 -7.36 11.76 -22.90
CA GLY A 272 -6.82 10.45 -23.29
C GLY A 272 -5.33 10.44 -23.66
N ALA A 273 -4.70 11.62 -23.72
CA ALA A 273 -3.29 11.84 -23.99
C ALA A 273 -2.86 13.15 -23.31
N ALA A 274 -1.55 13.45 -23.34
CA ALA A 274 -1.01 14.68 -22.75
C ALA A 274 -1.70 15.92 -23.38
N PRO A 275 -2.31 16.79 -22.56
CA PRO A 275 -3.06 17.92 -23.08
C PRO A 275 -2.13 19.03 -23.60
N THR A 276 -2.67 19.92 -24.44
CA THR A 276 -1.94 21.03 -25.07
C THR A 276 -1.96 22.33 -24.25
N VAL A 277 -2.58 22.31 -23.07
CA VAL A 277 -2.71 23.44 -22.15
C VAL A 277 -1.67 23.39 -21.04
N SER A 278 -1.55 24.47 -20.28
CA SER A 278 -0.66 24.59 -19.12
C SER A 278 -1.41 25.20 -17.93
N ALA A 279 -0.97 24.87 -16.72
CA ALA A 279 -1.50 25.48 -15.50
C ALA A 279 -1.43 27.02 -15.57
N GLY A 280 -2.47 27.69 -15.06
CA GLY A 280 -2.65 29.14 -15.14
C GLY A 280 -3.18 29.67 -16.48
N GLN A 281 -3.58 28.80 -17.41
CA GLN A 281 -4.32 29.22 -18.61
C GLN A 281 -5.82 29.24 -18.34
N ALA A 282 -6.49 30.33 -18.71
CA ALA A 282 -7.95 30.33 -18.81
C ALA A 282 -8.34 29.76 -20.17
N VAL A 283 -9.23 28.78 -20.18
CA VAL A 283 -9.67 28.08 -21.39
C VAL A 283 -11.18 28.05 -21.47
N GLN A 284 -11.68 28.02 -22.70
CA GLN A 284 -13.06 27.64 -23.02
C GLN A 284 -13.01 26.36 -23.85
N LEU A 285 -13.92 25.43 -23.59
CA LEU A 285 -14.00 24.17 -24.31
C LEU A 285 -15.45 23.68 -24.42
N VAL A 286 -15.62 22.64 -25.23
CA VAL A 286 -16.82 21.83 -25.32
C VAL A 286 -16.46 20.39 -24.96
N GLY A 287 -17.24 19.75 -24.10
CA GLY A 287 -17.05 18.36 -23.70
C GLY A 287 -18.37 17.67 -23.39
N THR A 288 -18.36 16.33 -23.37
CA THR A 288 -19.48 15.51 -22.90
C THR A 288 -19.27 15.19 -21.44
N VAL A 289 -20.29 15.41 -20.61
CA VAL A 289 -20.22 15.10 -19.17
C VAL A 289 -20.39 13.60 -18.96
N THR A 290 -19.51 12.98 -18.17
CA THR A 290 -19.52 11.55 -17.87
C THR A 290 -19.14 11.29 -16.42
N GLU A 291 -19.68 10.21 -15.86
CA GLU A 291 -19.25 9.64 -14.58
C GLU A 291 -18.20 8.56 -14.81
N PHE A 292 -17.00 8.74 -14.25
CA PHE A 292 -15.90 7.80 -14.41
C PHE A 292 -15.73 6.94 -13.16
N ASN A 293 -15.91 5.62 -13.31
CA ASN A 293 -15.54 4.65 -12.28
C ASN A 293 -14.04 4.34 -12.38
N THR A 294 -13.29 4.72 -11.35
CA THR A 294 -11.84 4.58 -11.25
C THR A 294 -11.34 3.15 -11.03
N GLY A 295 -12.22 2.24 -10.61
CA GLY A 295 -11.94 0.84 -10.40
C GLY A 295 -12.51 -0.08 -11.48
N ALA A 296 -12.54 -1.38 -11.20
CA ALA A 296 -13.27 -2.33 -12.03
C ALA A 296 -14.78 -2.02 -11.97
N ALA A 297 -15.51 -2.29 -13.06
CA ALA A 297 -16.97 -2.12 -13.08
C ALA A 297 -17.71 -2.93 -11.99
N SER A 298 -17.09 -4.00 -11.48
CA SER A 298 -17.60 -4.83 -10.38
C SER A 298 -17.17 -4.37 -8.98
N ASN A 299 -16.36 -3.32 -8.87
CA ASN A 299 -15.92 -2.77 -7.59
C ASN A 299 -17.04 -1.88 -7.01
N PRO A 300 -17.71 -2.29 -5.93
CA PRO A 300 -18.85 -1.55 -5.40
C PRO A 300 -18.45 -0.20 -4.79
N ASP A 301 -17.22 -0.09 -4.30
CA ASP A 301 -16.73 1.10 -3.61
C ASP A 301 -16.49 2.25 -4.60
N THR A 302 -15.68 2.01 -5.63
CA THR A 302 -15.43 3.02 -6.68
C THR A 302 -16.63 3.21 -7.62
N ALA A 303 -17.59 2.29 -7.66
CA ALA A 303 -18.84 2.48 -8.40
C ALA A 303 -19.85 3.36 -7.64
N ALA A 304 -19.72 3.47 -6.31
CA ALA A 304 -20.52 4.39 -5.50
C ALA A 304 -19.96 5.82 -5.48
N HIS A 305 -18.69 5.97 -5.85
CA HIS A 305 -17.93 7.23 -5.86
C HIS A 305 -17.29 7.43 -7.24
N THR A 306 -18.10 7.80 -8.22
CA THR A 306 -17.62 8.12 -9.57
C THR A 306 -17.13 9.55 -9.63
N VAL A 307 -16.15 9.80 -10.49
CA VAL A 307 -15.60 11.15 -10.72
C VAL A 307 -16.34 11.80 -11.88
N THR A 308 -16.81 13.04 -11.69
CA THR A 308 -17.40 13.81 -12.79
C THR A 308 -16.29 14.32 -13.70
N GLU A 309 -16.30 13.91 -14.97
CA GLU A 309 -15.32 14.36 -15.96
C GLU A 309 -15.94 14.82 -17.29
N LEU A 310 -15.19 15.66 -18.00
CA LEU A 310 -15.49 16.06 -19.38
C LEU A 310 -14.66 15.23 -20.35
N THR A 311 -15.33 14.57 -21.30
CA THR A 311 -14.72 13.75 -22.37
C THR A 311 -15.06 14.28 -23.75
N GLY A 312 -14.45 13.73 -24.81
CA GLY A 312 -14.78 14.11 -26.19
C GLY A 312 -14.49 15.58 -26.52
N ILE A 313 -13.40 16.11 -25.97
CA ILE A 313 -13.10 17.55 -25.96
C ILE A 313 -12.95 18.12 -27.37
N SER A 314 -13.67 19.22 -27.62
CA SER A 314 -13.61 20.00 -28.86
C SER A 314 -13.69 21.50 -28.56
N GLY A 315 -13.42 22.35 -29.55
CA GLY A 315 -13.55 23.80 -29.38
C GLY A 315 -12.65 24.40 -28.29
N LEU A 316 -11.56 23.73 -27.91
CA LEU A 316 -10.65 24.20 -26.87
C LEU A 316 -9.90 25.45 -27.34
N VAL A 317 -10.09 26.55 -26.62
CA VAL A 317 -9.49 27.86 -26.89
C VAL A 317 -8.86 28.40 -25.62
N VAL A 318 -7.57 28.74 -25.67
CA VAL A 318 -6.89 29.50 -24.61
C VAL A 318 -7.29 30.97 -24.71
N GLN A 319 -7.98 31.46 -23.70
CA GLN A 319 -8.48 32.84 -23.63
C GLN A 319 -7.47 33.79 -22.97
N ALA A 320 -6.77 33.31 -21.94
CA ALA A 320 -5.74 34.06 -21.23
C ALA A 320 -4.68 33.14 -20.62
N SER A 321 -3.56 33.70 -20.18
CA SER A 321 -2.48 32.99 -19.48
C SER A 321 -2.04 33.77 -18.25
N GLY A 322 -1.34 33.12 -17.31
CA GLY A 322 -0.88 33.74 -16.06
C GLY A 322 -2.00 34.02 -15.06
N GLN A 323 -3.12 33.29 -15.16
CA GLN A 323 -4.20 33.33 -14.18
C GLN A 323 -3.80 32.55 -12.92
N VAL A 324 -4.29 32.99 -11.77
CA VAL A 324 -4.01 32.37 -10.48
C VAL A 324 -5.34 32.12 -9.77
N ILE A 325 -5.53 30.89 -9.30
CA ILE A 325 -6.62 30.51 -8.41
C ILE A 325 -6.07 30.50 -6.98
N SER A 326 -6.80 31.13 -6.05
CA SER A 326 -6.46 31.01 -4.63
C SER A 326 -6.97 29.65 -4.12
N PRO A 327 -6.12 28.80 -3.55
CA PRO A 327 -6.56 27.49 -3.05
C PRO A 327 -7.62 27.63 -1.95
N THR A 328 -8.63 26.77 -1.98
CA THR A 328 -9.64 26.69 -0.92
C THR A 328 -9.03 25.95 0.28
N VAL A 329 -9.02 26.59 1.45
CA VAL A 329 -8.58 25.90 2.68
C VAL A 329 -9.73 25.03 3.18
N ILE A 330 -9.52 23.72 3.22
CA ILE A 330 -10.53 22.76 3.70
C ILE A 330 -10.26 22.35 5.15
N THR A 331 -11.34 22.01 5.86
CA THR A 331 -11.22 21.42 7.20
C THR A 331 -10.92 19.93 7.05
N PHE A 332 -9.89 19.45 7.74
CA PHE A 332 -9.50 18.05 7.78
C PHE A 332 -9.02 17.72 9.19
N PRO A 333 -9.43 16.61 9.84
CA PRO A 333 -10.18 15.45 9.32
C PRO A 333 -11.60 15.77 8.84
N GLU A 334 -12.18 14.89 8.04
CA GLU A 334 -13.55 14.99 7.56
C GLU A 334 -14.56 14.90 8.72
N GLY A 335 -15.67 15.64 8.60
CA GLY A 335 -16.77 15.58 9.55
C GLY A 335 -17.47 14.22 9.49
N VAL A 336 -17.76 13.77 8.27
CA VAL A 336 -18.35 12.48 7.89
C VAL A 336 -17.41 11.82 6.88
N ASN A 337 -17.33 10.50 6.83
CA ASN A 337 -16.49 9.83 5.83
C ASN A 337 -17.01 10.13 4.42
N ASP A 338 -16.07 10.29 3.48
CA ASP A 338 -16.32 10.59 2.08
C ASP A 338 -16.91 11.99 1.84
N ASP A 339 -16.64 12.94 2.75
CA ASP A 339 -17.14 14.31 2.70
C ASP A 339 -16.22 15.24 1.91
N LEU A 340 -15.36 14.73 1.02
CA LEU A 340 -14.52 15.56 0.13
C LEU A 340 -15.10 15.72 -1.29
N GLU A 341 -16.26 15.13 -1.55
CA GLU A 341 -16.98 15.24 -2.83
C GLU A 341 -17.23 16.68 -3.24
N HIS A 342 -17.63 17.52 -2.29
CA HIS A 342 -17.95 18.93 -2.52
C HIS A 342 -16.74 19.77 -2.97
N VAL A 343 -15.52 19.22 -2.91
CA VAL A 343 -14.29 19.84 -3.42
C VAL A 343 -13.58 19.01 -4.50
N GLU A 344 -14.23 17.98 -5.05
CA GLU A 344 -13.67 17.15 -6.13
C GLU A 344 -13.19 18.02 -7.30
N GLY A 345 -11.95 17.86 -7.75
CA GLY A 345 -11.37 18.63 -8.85
C GLY A 345 -10.97 20.08 -8.51
N MET A 346 -11.20 20.55 -7.28
CA MET A 346 -10.78 21.88 -6.83
C MET A 346 -9.33 21.89 -6.33
N LEU A 347 -8.65 23.01 -6.54
CA LEU A 347 -7.39 23.34 -5.90
C LEU A 347 -7.64 23.70 -4.43
N VAL A 348 -7.15 22.87 -3.52
CA VAL A 348 -7.31 23.03 -2.07
C VAL A 348 -5.99 23.12 -1.33
N THR A 349 -6.03 23.62 -0.11
CA THR A 349 -4.94 23.50 0.87
C THR A 349 -5.46 22.78 2.11
N ILE A 350 -4.81 21.67 2.46
CA ILE A 350 -4.96 21.02 3.77
C ILE A 350 -3.88 21.55 4.69
N VAL A 351 -4.29 22.23 5.76
CA VAL A 351 -3.37 22.73 6.79
C VAL A 351 -3.10 21.60 7.78
N GLY A 352 -1.82 21.27 7.95
CA GLY A 352 -1.36 20.17 8.78
C GLY A 352 -1.02 20.57 10.23
N PRO A 353 -0.25 19.72 10.94
CA PRO A 353 0.58 18.66 10.37
C PRO A 353 -0.20 17.41 9.94
N LEU A 354 0.09 16.91 8.74
CA LEU A 354 -0.30 15.58 8.29
C LEU A 354 0.87 14.61 8.51
N THR A 355 0.57 13.35 8.81
CA THR A 355 1.54 12.29 9.08
C THR A 355 1.51 11.25 7.97
N ALA A 356 2.67 10.85 7.46
CA ALA A 356 2.78 9.69 6.59
C ALA A 356 2.40 8.44 7.38
N SER A 357 1.31 7.78 7.01
CA SER A 357 0.79 6.60 7.70
C SER A 357 1.10 5.30 6.95
N GLN A 358 1.27 5.37 5.62
CA GLN A 358 1.76 4.25 4.80
C GLN A 358 2.52 4.75 3.58
N ASN A 359 3.57 4.01 3.21
CA ASN A 359 4.47 4.29 2.10
C ASN A 359 4.70 3.04 1.19
N TYR A 360 3.90 1.98 1.34
CA TYR A 360 4.03 0.74 0.58
C TYR A 360 3.89 0.94 -0.95
N PHE A 361 2.96 1.82 -1.36
CA PHE A 361 2.71 2.13 -2.77
C PHE A 361 3.60 3.25 -3.33
N GLN A 362 4.48 3.85 -2.51
CA GLN A 362 5.29 5.01 -2.89
C GLN A 362 6.18 4.71 -4.09
N GLY A 363 6.95 3.62 -4.01
CA GLY A 363 7.89 3.24 -5.07
C GLY A 363 7.19 2.80 -6.35
N ARG A 364 6.05 2.13 -6.23
CA ARG A 364 5.36 1.50 -7.37
C ARG A 364 4.36 2.42 -8.06
N TYR A 365 3.66 3.27 -7.31
CA TYR A 365 2.54 4.07 -7.81
C TYR A 365 2.65 5.55 -7.46
N GLY A 366 3.74 5.98 -6.81
CA GLY A 366 3.88 7.38 -6.41
C GLY A 366 2.88 7.81 -5.34
N GLN A 367 2.34 6.86 -4.56
CA GLN A 367 1.28 7.09 -3.59
C GLN A 367 1.75 6.93 -2.15
N VAL A 368 1.38 7.89 -1.29
CA VAL A 368 1.61 7.86 0.16
C VAL A 368 0.30 8.14 0.87
N THR A 369 -0.07 7.30 1.81
CA THR A 369 -1.24 7.55 2.65
C THR A 369 -0.87 8.52 3.77
N LEU A 370 -1.59 9.62 3.87
CA LEU A 370 -1.45 10.61 4.92
C LEU A 370 -2.59 10.52 5.92
N SER A 371 -2.33 10.94 7.15
CA SER A 371 -3.37 11.10 8.16
C SER A 371 -3.24 12.37 8.96
N ALA A 372 -4.38 12.96 9.29
CA ALA A 372 -4.48 13.98 10.33
C ALA A 372 -4.39 13.37 11.74
N ASP A 373 -4.08 14.22 12.72
CA ASP A 373 -3.97 13.87 14.15
C ASP A 373 -2.97 12.75 14.47
N GLY A 374 -1.88 12.69 13.71
CA GLY A 374 -0.84 11.67 13.87
C GLY A 374 -1.17 10.37 13.16
N ARG A 375 -0.47 9.30 13.52
CA ARG A 375 -0.61 7.97 12.92
C ARG A 375 -2.00 7.37 13.14
N LEU A 376 -2.40 6.52 12.21
CA LEU A 376 -3.54 5.63 12.40
C LEU A 376 -3.13 4.40 13.21
N GLU A 377 -4.01 3.95 14.09
CA GLU A 377 -3.83 2.72 14.87
C GLU A 377 -4.84 1.67 14.39
N THR A 378 -4.39 0.42 14.24
CA THR A 378 -5.28 -0.68 13.93
C THR A 378 -6.32 -0.85 15.04
N PRO A 379 -7.63 -0.83 14.75
CA PRO A 379 -8.65 -0.82 15.80
C PRO A 379 -8.56 -1.98 16.79
N THR A 380 -8.28 -3.19 16.31
CA THR A 380 -8.12 -4.41 17.13
C THR A 380 -6.78 -4.49 17.88
N ASN A 381 -5.90 -3.49 17.73
CA ASN A 381 -4.75 -3.29 18.60
C ASN A 381 -5.16 -2.62 19.93
N ARG A 382 -6.18 -1.76 19.90
CA ARG A 382 -6.63 -0.99 21.08
C ARG A 382 -7.90 -1.51 21.72
N HIS A 383 -8.83 -2.01 20.91
CA HIS A 383 -10.18 -2.38 21.33
C HIS A 383 -10.52 -3.82 20.92
N ARG A 384 -11.45 -4.44 21.64
CA ARG A 384 -11.91 -5.80 21.33
C ARG A 384 -12.55 -5.85 19.93
N PRO A 385 -12.34 -6.92 19.16
CA PRO A 385 -12.98 -7.13 17.86
C PRO A 385 -14.50 -6.96 17.90
N GLY A 386 -15.06 -6.32 16.88
CA GLY A 386 -16.51 -6.08 16.77
C GLY A 386 -17.12 -5.15 17.82
N SER A 387 -16.33 -4.59 18.75
CA SER A 387 -16.82 -3.64 19.75
C SER A 387 -17.18 -2.28 19.13
N ALA A 388 -18.06 -1.53 19.79
CA ALA A 388 -18.44 -0.20 19.36
C ALA A 388 -17.23 0.75 19.34
N GLU A 389 -16.28 0.58 20.26
CA GLU A 389 -15.04 1.36 20.31
C GLU A 389 -14.11 1.03 19.15
N ALA A 390 -14.01 -0.24 18.74
CA ALA A 390 -13.23 -0.64 17.56
C ALA A 390 -13.85 -0.06 16.27
N GLN A 391 -15.17 -0.11 16.14
CA GLN A 391 -15.89 0.48 14.99
C GLN A 391 -15.73 2.01 14.96
N ALA A 392 -15.83 2.67 16.11
CA ALA A 392 -15.63 4.12 16.22
C ALA A 392 -14.20 4.54 15.87
N LEU A 393 -13.19 3.74 16.24
CA LEU A 393 -11.80 4.00 15.83
C LEU A 393 -11.58 3.74 14.34
N ALA A 394 -12.23 2.73 13.76
CA ALA A 394 -12.20 2.50 12.31
C ALA A 394 -12.81 3.67 11.52
N ASP A 395 -13.98 4.15 11.93
CA ASP A 395 -14.62 5.35 11.37
C ASP A 395 -13.71 6.59 11.51
N ALA A 396 -13.16 6.81 12.70
CA ALA A 396 -12.26 7.93 12.93
C ALA A 396 -10.99 7.83 12.05
N ASN A 397 -10.46 6.64 11.81
CA ASN A 397 -9.32 6.45 10.92
C ASN A 397 -9.67 6.77 9.47
N ALA A 398 -10.86 6.37 9.00
CA ALA A 398 -11.32 6.61 7.63
C ALA A 398 -11.43 8.12 7.36
N ARG A 399 -12.11 8.86 8.24
CA ARG A 399 -12.26 10.34 8.15
C ARG A 399 -10.97 11.14 8.26
N ARG A 400 -9.89 10.51 8.73
CA ARG A 400 -8.59 11.13 8.98
C ARG A 400 -7.59 10.89 7.88
N ARG A 401 -7.92 10.12 6.85
CA ARG A 401 -6.98 9.63 5.85
C ARG A 401 -7.18 10.34 4.50
N ILE A 402 -6.09 10.56 3.79
CA ILE A 402 -6.11 11.02 2.39
C ILE A 402 -4.87 10.48 1.67
N ILE A 403 -4.99 10.17 0.38
CA ILE A 403 -3.86 9.69 -0.42
C ILE A 403 -3.13 10.87 -1.07
N LEU A 404 -1.84 11.03 -0.79
CA LEU A 404 -0.97 11.91 -1.58
C LEU A 404 -0.49 11.15 -2.81
N ASP A 405 -0.83 11.64 -4.00
CA ASP A 405 -0.58 10.97 -5.28
C ASP A 405 0.25 11.89 -6.20
N ASP A 406 1.27 11.36 -6.87
CA ASP A 406 2.13 12.16 -7.77
C ASP A 406 1.43 12.67 -9.04
N GLY A 407 0.19 12.22 -9.27
CA GLY A 407 -0.66 12.55 -10.40
C GLY A 407 -0.20 11.97 -11.72
N SER A 408 0.50 10.85 -11.66
CA SER A 408 0.88 10.03 -12.78
C SER A 408 0.21 8.66 -12.67
N SER A 409 -0.38 8.18 -13.77
CA SER A 409 -0.84 6.79 -13.87
C SER A 409 0.29 5.79 -14.16
N GLN A 410 1.54 6.24 -14.24
CA GLN A 410 2.68 5.37 -14.52
C GLN A 410 3.11 4.58 -13.28
N GLN A 411 3.48 3.32 -13.49
CA GLN A 411 4.13 2.53 -12.46
C GLN A 411 5.64 2.82 -12.43
N ASN A 412 6.21 2.80 -11.22
CA ASN A 412 7.62 3.03 -10.92
C ASN A 412 8.10 4.42 -11.38
N PRO A 413 7.48 5.50 -10.88
CA PRO A 413 7.88 6.86 -11.24
C PRO A 413 9.38 7.08 -10.99
N ASN A 414 10.00 7.80 -11.93
CA ASN A 414 11.42 8.12 -11.90
C ASN A 414 11.62 9.64 -12.08
N PRO A 415 12.07 10.36 -11.04
CA PRO A 415 12.47 9.86 -9.71
C PRO A 415 11.29 9.35 -8.87
N THR A 416 11.56 8.49 -7.89
CA THR A 416 10.54 8.09 -6.89
C THR A 416 10.12 9.31 -6.06
N PRO A 417 8.82 9.64 -5.98
CA PRO A 417 8.38 10.87 -5.34
C PRO A 417 8.47 10.79 -3.81
N TYR A 418 8.50 11.96 -3.18
CA TYR A 418 8.37 12.15 -1.73
C TYR A 418 9.48 11.58 -0.84
N LEU A 419 10.61 11.14 -1.43
CA LEU A 419 11.77 10.76 -0.64
C LEU A 419 12.36 11.98 0.08
N GLY A 420 12.63 11.81 1.36
CA GLY A 420 13.24 12.83 2.22
C GLY A 420 14.69 12.49 2.56
N GLU A 421 15.13 12.94 3.74
CA GLU A 421 16.48 12.72 4.26
C GLU A 421 16.86 11.22 4.30
N GLY A 422 18.02 10.89 3.72
CA GLY A 422 18.51 9.50 3.67
C GLY A 422 17.81 8.63 2.63
N ASP A 423 17.27 9.25 1.57
CA ASP A 423 16.56 8.62 0.45
C ASP A 423 15.44 7.67 0.90
N THR A 424 14.70 8.10 1.93
CA THR A 424 13.53 7.39 2.47
C THR A 424 12.45 8.38 2.91
N LEU A 425 11.21 7.91 2.92
CA LEU A 425 10.10 8.53 3.62
C LEU A 425 9.61 7.52 4.66
N ARG A 426 9.75 7.83 5.95
CA ARG A 426 9.30 6.92 6.99
C ARG A 426 7.84 7.20 7.34
N ALA A 427 7.06 6.16 7.60
CA ALA A 427 5.81 6.36 8.31
C ALA A 427 6.12 7.12 9.62
N GLY A 428 5.22 8.01 10.06
CA GLY A 428 5.45 8.93 11.17
C GLY A 428 6.16 10.23 10.80
N ASP A 429 6.77 10.36 9.61
CA ASP A 429 7.24 11.66 9.12
C ASP A 429 6.05 12.58 8.81
N THR A 430 6.26 13.89 8.93
CA THR A 430 5.15 14.86 8.90
C THR A 430 5.33 15.91 7.81
N VAL A 431 4.23 16.46 7.32
CA VAL A 431 4.20 17.59 6.39
C VAL A 431 3.26 18.66 6.92
N ALA A 432 3.70 19.92 6.88
CA ALA A 432 3.03 21.02 7.58
C ALA A 432 1.75 21.50 6.87
N ALA A 433 1.73 21.49 5.54
CA ALA A 433 0.54 21.78 4.72
C ALA A 433 0.78 21.22 3.32
N ILE A 434 -0.30 20.88 2.62
CA ILE A 434 -0.23 20.47 1.22
C ILE A 434 -1.26 21.25 0.43
N THR A 435 -0.84 21.78 -0.71
CA THR A 435 -1.71 22.38 -1.72
C THR A 435 -1.73 21.48 -2.94
N GLY A 436 -2.93 21.12 -3.39
CA GLY A 436 -3.12 20.20 -4.50
C GLY A 436 -4.56 20.18 -4.97
N VAL A 437 -4.81 19.45 -6.06
CA VAL A 437 -6.16 19.22 -6.56
C VAL A 437 -6.72 17.92 -5.98
N VAL A 438 -7.96 17.94 -5.52
CA VAL A 438 -8.65 16.75 -5.00
C VAL A 438 -9.15 15.89 -6.17
N ASP A 439 -9.02 14.57 -6.05
CA ASP A 439 -9.55 13.56 -6.96
C ASP A 439 -10.04 12.37 -6.13
N TYR A 440 -10.72 11.40 -6.73
CA TYR A 440 -11.08 10.14 -6.09
C TYR A 440 -10.44 8.96 -6.84
N GLY A 441 -10.05 7.89 -6.15
CA GLY A 441 -9.78 6.63 -6.83
C GLY A 441 -9.08 5.58 -5.97
N LEU A 442 -8.68 4.47 -6.61
CA LEU A 442 -8.04 3.31 -5.95
C LEU A 442 -6.90 3.71 -4.96
N ALA A 443 -7.03 3.32 -3.70
CA ALA A 443 -5.99 3.45 -2.67
C ALA A 443 -5.13 2.17 -2.56
N THR A 444 -5.10 1.37 -3.62
CA THR A 444 -4.50 0.04 -3.67
C THR A 444 -4.00 -0.30 -5.08
N SER A 445 -3.23 -1.38 -5.21
CA SER A 445 -2.75 -1.91 -6.48
C SER A 445 -3.76 -2.78 -7.24
N SER A 446 -4.92 -3.08 -6.65
CA SER A 446 -5.97 -3.90 -7.27
C SER A 446 -7.13 -3.05 -7.77
N SER A 447 -7.60 -3.30 -8.99
CA SER A 447 -8.81 -2.63 -9.51
C SER A 447 -10.10 -2.99 -8.77
N SER A 448 -10.06 -4.01 -7.91
CA SER A 448 -11.17 -4.42 -7.05
C SER A 448 -10.98 -4.06 -5.57
N GLY A 449 -9.89 -3.36 -5.22
CA GLY A 449 -9.65 -2.96 -3.84
C GLY A 449 -10.29 -1.60 -3.50
N PRO A 450 -10.04 -1.09 -2.28
CA PRO A 450 -10.66 0.15 -1.81
C PRO A 450 -10.24 1.38 -2.63
N GLY A 451 -11.17 2.32 -2.78
CA GLY A 451 -10.95 3.70 -3.20
C GLY A 451 -10.78 4.62 -1.99
N ASP A 452 -10.26 5.82 -2.25
CA ASP A 452 -10.21 6.92 -1.29
C ASP A 452 -9.98 8.24 -2.03
N TYR A 453 -10.19 9.37 -1.36
CA TYR A 453 -9.83 10.68 -1.89
C TYR A 453 -8.31 10.83 -1.97
N ARG A 454 -7.90 11.48 -3.06
CA ARG A 454 -6.51 11.74 -3.43
C ARG A 454 -6.27 13.22 -3.50
N LEU A 455 -5.06 13.62 -3.17
CA LEU A 455 -4.56 14.97 -3.35
C LEU A 455 -3.37 14.92 -4.31
N HIS A 456 -3.54 15.57 -5.45
CA HIS A 456 -2.50 15.74 -6.45
C HIS A 456 -1.78 17.07 -6.23
N PRO A 457 -0.56 17.08 -5.67
CA PRO A 457 0.10 18.33 -5.31
C PRO A 457 0.40 19.15 -6.56
N THR A 458 0.25 20.48 -6.43
CA THR A 458 0.65 21.46 -7.46
C THR A 458 2.03 22.05 -7.19
N GLU A 459 2.57 21.83 -6.00
CA GLU A 459 3.88 22.28 -5.56
C GLU A 459 4.70 21.11 -4.99
N PRO A 460 6.04 21.17 -4.98
CA PRO A 460 6.86 20.15 -4.36
C PRO A 460 6.50 19.93 -2.88
N VAL A 461 6.25 18.67 -2.51
CA VAL A 461 5.95 18.28 -1.13
C VAL A 461 7.23 17.94 -0.39
N ALA A 462 7.49 18.62 0.72
CA ALA A 462 8.65 18.38 1.57
C ALA A 462 8.23 17.84 2.93
N PHE A 463 8.63 16.60 3.23
CA PHE A 463 8.43 16.00 4.54
C PHE A 463 9.51 16.43 5.54
N THR A 464 9.10 16.60 6.79
CA THR A 464 9.96 16.77 7.95
C THR A 464 10.16 15.41 8.62
N ARG A 465 11.43 15.06 8.89
CA ARG A 465 11.80 13.85 9.62
C ARG A 465 11.36 13.94 11.07
N ALA A 466 10.21 13.37 11.39
CA ALA A 466 9.61 13.35 12.73
C ALA A 466 9.75 11.98 13.39
N ASN A 467 9.99 10.94 12.60
CA ASN A 467 10.34 9.60 13.07
C ASN A 467 11.78 9.27 12.62
N PRO A 468 12.83 9.65 13.37
CA PRO A 468 14.22 9.39 13.00
C PRO A 468 14.60 7.92 13.20
N ARG A 469 15.49 7.44 12.34
CA ARG A 469 16.13 6.12 12.47
C ARG A 469 17.01 6.09 13.72
N THR A 470 17.11 4.93 14.37
CA THR A 470 18.08 4.70 15.45
C THR A 470 19.05 3.58 15.06
N ASP A 471 20.33 3.73 15.40
CA ASP A 471 21.37 2.76 15.02
C ASP A 471 21.33 1.47 15.85
N ALA A 472 20.61 1.48 16.97
CA ALA A 472 20.42 0.35 17.87
C ALA A 472 18.99 0.37 18.45
N PRO A 473 18.53 -0.76 19.03
CA PRO A 473 17.30 -0.79 19.80
C PRO A 473 17.28 0.27 20.92
N PRO A 474 16.09 0.66 21.41
CA PRO A 474 15.98 1.49 22.60
C PRO A 474 16.80 0.90 23.76
N PRO A 475 17.38 1.71 24.67
CA PRO A 475 18.11 1.19 25.81
C PRO A 475 17.22 0.29 26.68
N LEU A 476 17.61 -0.98 26.85
CA LEU A 476 16.92 -1.97 27.67
C LEU A 476 17.79 -2.29 28.90
N PRO A 477 17.45 -1.80 30.10
CA PRO A 477 18.20 -2.13 31.31
C PRO A 477 18.19 -3.64 31.55
N GLY A 478 19.29 -4.28 31.93
CA GLY A 478 19.28 -5.71 32.18
C GLY A 478 20.67 -6.31 32.06
N ASN A 479 20.80 -7.57 32.48
CA ASN A 479 22.01 -8.36 32.31
C ASN A 479 21.90 -9.41 31.19
N LEU A 480 20.66 -9.65 30.73
CA LEU A 480 20.36 -10.41 29.54
C LEU A 480 19.45 -9.61 28.61
N VAL A 481 19.62 -9.84 27.31
CA VAL A 481 18.75 -9.34 26.25
C VAL A 481 18.22 -10.53 25.45
N LEU A 482 16.91 -10.63 25.31
CA LEU A 482 16.23 -11.61 24.47
C LEU A 482 15.54 -10.87 23.32
N ALA A 483 15.41 -11.49 22.15
CA ALA A 483 14.68 -10.88 21.04
C ALA A 483 13.89 -11.90 20.21
N SER A 484 12.95 -11.40 19.42
CA SER A 484 12.41 -12.11 18.26
C SER A 484 12.46 -11.26 17.01
N PHE A 485 12.65 -11.91 15.87
CA PHE A 485 12.71 -11.24 14.58
C PHE A 485 12.13 -12.11 13.47
N ASN A 486 11.02 -11.66 12.87
CA ASN A 486 10.58 -12.14 11.57
C ASN A 486 11.51 -11.56 10.49
N VAL A 487 12.21 -12.45 9.78
CA VAL A 487 13.27 -12.09 8.82
C VAL A 487 12.81 -12.13 7.36
N LEU A 488 11.49 -12.07 7.11
CA LEU A 488 10.86 -11.96 5.80
C LEU A 488 11.32 -13.04 4.82
N ASN A 489 10.95 -14.28 5.09
CA ASN A 489 11.27 -15.45 4.27
C ASN A 489 12.77 -15.56 3.95
N TYR A 490 13.59 -15.84 4.97
CA TYR A 490 15.02 -16.08 4.78
C TYR A 490 15.27 -17.48 4.21
N PHE A 491 15.32 -17.56 2.89
CA PHE A 491 15.52 -18.79 2.14
C PHE A 491 16.91 -18.84 1.53
N THR A 492 17.55 -20.00 1.67
CA THR A 492 18.80 -20.35 1.00
C THR A 492 18.58 -21.02 -0.36
N THR A 493 17.32 -21.25 -0.75
CA THR A 493 16.93 -21.81 -2.05
C THR A 493 15.94 -20.88 -2.71
N PHE A 494 16.12 -20.60 -3.99
CA PHE A 494 15.46 -19.50 -4.68
C PHE A 494 14.43 -19.98 -5.71
N THR A 495 13.57 -19.05 -6.15
CA THR A 495 12.50 -19.30 -7.11
C THR A 495 13.02 -19.66 -8.50
N ASP A 496 14.27 -19.27 -8.84
CA ASP A 496 14.97 -19.64 -10.07
C ASP A 496 15.52 -21.09 -10.09
N GLY A 497 15.34 -21.84 -8.99
CA GLY A 497 15.80 -23.22 -8.86
C GLY A 497 17.29 -23.35 -8.50
N THR A 498 17.93 -22.26 -8.09
CA THR A 498 19.29 -22.27 -7.54
C THR A 498 19.32 -22.10 -6.02
N ASP A 499 20.49 -22.21 -5.39
CA ASP A 499 20.67 -22.00 -3.96
C ASP A 499 21.85 -21.08 -3.60
N ALA A 500 21.94 -20.74 -2.32
CA ALA A 500 23.00 -19.92 -1.74
C ALA A 500 24.41 -20.51 -1.87
N PHE A 501 24.52 -21.76 -2.32
CA PHE A 501 25.76 -22.52 -2.45
C PHE A 501 26.16 -22.72 -3.93
N GLY A 502 25.41 -22.14 -4.86
CA GLY A 502 25.69 -22.20 -6.30
C GLY A 502 25.24 -23.50 -6.97
N GLN A 503 24.36 -24.28 -6.33
CA GLN A 503 23.76 -25.47 -6.91
C GLN A 503 22.50 -25.11 -7.70
N SER A 504 22.15 -25.92 -8.70
CA SER A 504 20.93 -25.79 -9.51
C SER A 504 20.03 -27.00 -9.34
N GLY A 505 18.79 -26.92 -9.85
CA GLY A 505 17.79 -27.98 -9.73
C GLY A 505 17.20 -28.12 -8.32
N GLN A 506 17.26 -27.04 -7.54
CA GLN A 506 16.80 -26.99 -6.16
C GLN A 506 15.31 -26.60 -6.08
N GLY A 507 14.70 -26.86 -4.93
CA GLY A 507 13.32 -26.48 -4.66
C GLY A 507 13.05 -26.45 -3.15
N CYS A 508 11.92 -25.86 -2.77
CA CYS A 508 11.51 -25.73 -1.38
C CYS A 508 10.37 -26.68 -1.07
N THR A 509 10.42 -27.31 0.11
CA THR A 509 9.43 -28.30 0.51
C THR A 509 8.24 -27.62 1.18
N LEU A 510 7.04 -27.81 0.64
CA LEU A 510 5.77 -27.44 1.25
C LEU A 510 4.87 -28.67 1.24
N ASP A 511 4.41 -29.09 2.41
CA ASP A 511 3.56 -30.28 2.60
C ASP A 511 4.12 -31.54 1.90
N GLY A 512 5.45 -31.72 2.00
CA GLY A 512 6.17 -32.87 1.44
C GLY A 512 6.49 -32.79 -0.05
N VAL A 513 6.10 -31.72 -0.75
CA VAL A 513 6.38 -31.52 -2.18
C VAL A 513 7.47 -30.46 -2.34
N SER A 514 8.56 -30.81 -3.04
CA SER A 514 9.69 -29.89 -3.28
C SER A 514 9.66 -29.32 -4.70
N LEU A 515 9.47 -28.01 -4.82
CA LEU A 515 9.38 -27.28 -6.10
C LEU A 515 10.00 -25.88 -5.97
N PRO A 516 10.57 -25.29 -7.03
CA PRO A 516 11.05 -23.90 -7.01
C PRO A 516 9.95 -22.88 -6.65
N GLN A 517 8.71 -23.12 -7.09
CA GLN A 517 7.56 -22.23 -6.82
C GLN A 517 7.12 -22.22 -5.35
N ASN A 518 7.58 -23.20 -4.56
CA ASN A 518 7.34 -23.23 -3.13
C ASN A 518 8.36 -22.37 -2.36
N CYS A 519 9.42 -21.90 -3.03
CA CYS A 519 10.40 -21.00 -2.43
C CYS A 519 9.79 -19.59 -2.27
N ARG A 520 10.27 -18.88 -1.26
CA ARG A 520 9.81 -17.54 -0.88
C ARG A 520 11.03 -16.68 -0.57
N GLY A 521 10.85 -15.37 -0.44
CA GLY A 521 11.95 -14.45 -0.13
C GLY A 521 12.72 -14.03 -1.37
N ALA A 522 14.05 -14.07 -1.31
CA ALA A 522 14.91 -13.70 -2.43
C ALA A 522 14.73 -14.60 -3.66
N ASP A 523 14.63 -14.00 -4.83
CA ASP A 523 14.43 -14.72 -6.10
C ASP A 523 15.71 -15.31 -6.66
N ASN A 524 16.87 -14.83 -6.20
CA ASN A 524 18.19 -15.25 -6.65
C ASN A 524 19.28 -14.94 -5.62
N LEU A 525 20.50 -15.39 -5.91
CA LEU A 525 21.66 -15.20 -5.03
C LEU A 525 21.99 -13.73 -4.73
N ALA A 526 21.78 -12.80 -5.68
CA ALA A 526 22.11 -11.40 -5.49
C ALA A 526 21.19 -10.73 -4.46
N GLU A 527 19.88 -10.98 -4.57
CA GLU A 527 18.89 -10.54 -3.59
C GLU A 527 19.10 -11.20 -2.23
N PHE A 528 19.44 -12.49 -2.20
CA PHE A 528 19.74 -13.20 -0.95
C PHE A 528 20.92 -12.59 -0.21
N GLN A 529 21.99 -12.22 -0.92
CA GLN A 529 23.14 -11.55 -0.34
C GLN A 529 22.75 -10.18 0.25
N ARG A 530 21.88 -9.43 -0.44
CA ARG A 530 21.33 -8.16 0.05
C ARG A 530 20.49 -8.34 1.30
N GLN A 531 19.57 -9.31 1.30
CA GLN A 531 18.72 -9.65 2.43
C GLN A 531 19.56 -10.06 3.65
N ARG A 532 20.51 -10.99 3.45
CA ARG A 532 21.43 -11.46 4.49
C ARG A 532 22.23 -10.31 5.10
N ALA A 533 22.76 -9.40 4.29
CA ALA A 533 23.53 -8.26 4.79
C ALA A 533 22.70 -7.37 5.73
N LYS A 534 21.45 -7.05 5.35
CA LYS A 534 20.55 -6.24 6.19
C LYS A 534 20.18 -6.98 7.50
N ILE A 535 19.81 -8.26 7.43
CA ILE A 535 19.45 -9.05 8.61
C ILE A 535 20.66 -9.20 9.56
N VAL A 536 21.86 -9.48 9.03
CA VAL A 536 23.08 -9.56 9.85
C VAL A 536 23.38 -8.21 10.50
N ALA A 537 23.21 -7.09 9.80
CA ALA A 537 23.35 -5.75 10.40
C ALA A 537 22.35 -5.52 11.53
N ALA A 538 21.08 -5.89 11.34
CA ALA A 538 20.04 -5.79 12.37
C ALA A 538 20.36 -6.67 13.60
N LEU A 539 20.68 -7.95 13.40
CA LEU A 539 21.03 -8.87 14.49
C LEU A 539 22.30 -8.43 15.23
N SER A 540 23.28 -7.88 14.52
CA SER A 540 24.51 -7.32 15.11
C SER A 540 24.24 -6.10 15.98
N ALA A 541 23.31 -5.22 15.57
CA ALA A 541 22.92 -4.06 16.34
C ALA A 541 22.04 -4.42 17.56
N ILE A 542 21.15 -5.40 17.40
CA ILE A 542 20.35 -5.95 18.51
C ILE A 542 21.26 -6.62 19.55
N ASN A 543 22.24 -7.40 19.09
CA ASN A 543 23.25 -8.06 19.91
C ASN A 543 22.66 -8.84 21.11
N ALA A 544 21.48 -9.42 20.95
CA ALA A 544 20.79 -10.14 22.03
C ALA A 544 21.49 -11.46 22.38
N ASP A 545 21.37 -11.90 23.62
CA ASP A 545 21.96 -13.16 24.11
C ASP A 545 21.24 -14.39 23.55
N ALA A 546 19.95 -14.27 23.24
CA ALA A 546 19.21 -15.22 22.43
C ALA A 546 18.17 -14.52 21.55
N VAL A 547 17.98 -15.03 20.33
CA VAL A 547 17.04 -14.50 19.34
C VAL A 547 16.18 -15.61 18.79
N GLY A 548 14.86 -15.44 18.84
CA GLY A 548 13.89 -16.21 18.08
C GLY A 548 13.78 -15.69 16.66
N LEU A 549 13.90 -16.57 15.67
CA LEU A 549 13.83 -16.24 14.25
C LEU A 549 12.54 -16.81 13.66
N ILE A 550 11.82 -15.98 12.92
CA ILE A 550 10.57 -16.33 12.25
C ILE A 550 10.78 -16.19 10.74
N GLU A 551 10.15 -17.08 9.97
CA GLU A 551 10.30 -17.19 8.51
C GLU A 551 11.69 -17.66 8.03
N ILE A 552 12.29 -18.59 8.76
CA ILE A 552 13.46 -19.33 8.29
C ILE A 552 13.00 -20.47 7.38
N GLN A 553 13.66 -20.67 6.24
CA GLN A 553 13.36 -21.83 5.39
C GLN A 553 13.45 -23.16 6.18
N ASN A 554 12.46 -24.02 5.98
CA ASN A 554 12.39 -25.34 6.60
C ASN A 554 13.26 -26.36 5.83
N ASN A 555 14.58 -26.24 5.94
CA ASN A 555 15.57 -27.12 5.27
C ASN A 555 16.64 -27.65 6.24
N GLY A 556 16.21 -28.03 7.44
CA GLY A 556 17.10 -28.43 8.53
C GLY A 556 17.91 -27.23 9.06
N ALA A 557 19.18 -27.46 9.39
CA ALA A 557 20.05 -26.41 9.92
C ALA A 557 20.58 -25.42 8.86
N THR A 558 20.37 -25.68 7.57
CA THR A 558 21.06 -25.00 6.47
C THR A 558 20.85 -23.49 6.47
N ALA A 559 19.59 -23.02 6.48
CA ALA A 559 19.30 -21.59 6.44
C ALA A 559 19.73 -20.86 7.72
N VAL A 560 19.41 -21.41 8.91
CA VAL A 560 19.81 -20.79 10.18
C VAL A 560 21.33 -20.77 10.36
N GLN A 561 22.05 -21.82 9.94
CA GLN A 561 23.52 -21.85 10.02
C GLN A 561 24.15 -20.85 9.04
N ASN A 562 23.60 -20.68 7.84
CA ASN A 562 24.06 -19.64 6.92
C ASN A 562 23.98 -18.24 7.54
N LEU A 563 22.89 -17.95 8.26
CA LEU A 563 22.73 -16.70 8.97
C LEU A 563 23.73 -16.56 10.13
N VAL A 564 23.90 -17.60 10.95
CA VAL A 564 24.89 -17.64 12.05
C VAL A 564 26.31 -17.44 11.52
N ASP A 565 26.67 -18.04 10.40
CA ASP A 565 27.98 -17.86 9.79
C ASP A 565 28.21 -16.40 9.36
N GLY A 566 27.18 -15.74 8.86
CA GLY A 566 27.24 -14.32 8.49
C GLY A 566 27.40 -13.42 9.70
N LEU A 567 26.65 -13.71 10.76
CA LEU A 567 26.71 -12.98 12.03
C LEU A 567 28.07 -13.16 12.73
N ASN A 568 28.59 -14.38 12.74
CA ASN A 568 29.91 -14.69 13.29
C ASN A 568 31.07 -14.14 12.45
N ALA A 569 30.90 -14.00 11.13
CA ALA A 569 31.88 -13.28 10.31
C ALA A 569 31.97 -11.80 10.71
N GLN A 570 30.86 -11.19 11.14
CA GLN A 570 30.82 -9.80 11.57
C GLN A 570 31.24 -9.59 13.04
N LEU A 571 30.80 -10.46 13.96
CA LEU A 571 31.00 -10.28 15.40
C LEU A 571 32.16 -11.10 15.98
N GLY A 572 32.70 -12.05 15.21
CA GLY A 572 33.73 -12.98 15.64
C GLY A 572 33.23 -14.42 15.68
N ALA A 573 34.09 -15.34 15.24
CA ALA A 573 33.78 -16.76 15.17
C ALA A 573 33.35 -17.31 16.54
N GLY A 574 32.24 -18.07 16.57
CA GLY A 574 31.73 -18.69 17.79
C GLY A 574 30.95 -17.76 18.72
N THR A 575 30.68 -16.51 18.32
CA THR A 575 29.86 -15.58 19.11
C THR A 575 28.43 -16.10 19.26
N TYR A 576 27.83 -16.53 18.15
CA TYR A 576 26.50 -17.14 18.10
C TYR A 576 26.56 -18.60 17.64
N ALA A 577 25.61 -19.38 18.14
CA ALA A 577 25.31 -20.72 17.66
C ALA A 577 23.81 -20.85 17.39
N ALA A 578 23.44 -21.70 16.43
CA ALA A 578 22.05 -22.10 16.21
C ALA A 578 21.60 -23.10 17.27
N VAL A 579 20.35 -23.01 17.70
CA VAL A 579 19.67 -24.09 18.42
C VAL A 579 19.32 -25.17 17.39
N PRO A 580 19.74 -26.44 17.58
CA PRO A 580 19.37 -27.55 16.72
C PRO A 580 17.85 -27.75 16.65
N ASP A 581 17.38 -28.23 15.51
CA ASP A 581 15.97 -28.59 15.32
C ASP A 581 15.54 -29.68 16.32
N PRO A 582 14.32 -29.58 16.90
CA PRO A 582 13.80 -30.60 17.78
C PRO A 582 13.62 -31.95 17.09
N ALA A 583 13.83 -33.04 17.83
CA ALA A 583 13.66 -34.41 17.33
C ALA A 583 12.21 -34.70 16.88
N GLN A 584 11.23 -33.98 17.43
CA GLN A 584 9.82 -34.10 17.07
C GLN A 584 9.50 -33.51 15.68
N GLY A 585 10.34 -32.61 15.17
CA GLY A 585 10.20 -31.96 13.85
C GLY A 585 9.87 -30.47 13.90
N SER A 586 9.98 -29.81 12.75
CA SER A 586 9.84 -28.36 12.58
C SER A 586 8.60 -27.92 11.77
N GLY A 587 7.67 -28.85 11.51
CA GLY A 587 6.44 -28.58 10.74
C GLY A 587 6.50 -28.98 9.27
N SER A 588 5.40 -28.75 8.56
CA SER A 588 5.22 -29.11 7.13
C SER A 588 5.29 -27.91 6.18
N ASP A 589 5.21 -26.68 6.70
CA ASP A 589 5.32 -25.45 5.91
C ASP A 589 6.76 -25.28 5.37
N ALA A 590 6.90 -24.51 4.29
CA ALA A 590 8.19 -24.17 3.70
C ALA A 590 9.03 -23.25 4.61
N ILE A 591 8.40 -22.65 5.60
CA ILE A 591 9.03 -21.88 6.67
C ILE A 591 8.85 -22.53 8.04
N LYS A 592 9.80 -22.29 8.93
CA LYS A 592 9.77 -22.66 10.34
C LYS A 592 10.23 -21.50 11.21
N VAL A 593 10.09 -21.68 12.52
CA VAL A 593 10.80 -20.88 13.52
C VAL A 593 12.15 -21.50 13.84
N ALA A 594 13.12 -20.69 14.23
CA ALA A 594 14.43 -21.13 14.70
C ALA A 594 14.91 -20.27 15.89
N MET A 595 16.03 -20.61 16.50
CA MET A 595 16.66 -19.80 17.53
C MET A 595 18.18 -19.76 17.34
N ILE A 596 18.78 -18.62 17.68
CA ILE A 596 20.23 -18.45 17.83
C ILE A 596 20.53 -17.89 19.21
N TYR A 597 21.70 -18.19 19.76
CA TYR A 597 22.10 -17.75 21.09
C TYR A 597 23.61 -17.58 21.21
N LYS A 598 24.07 -16.83 22.22
CA LYS A 598 25.49 -16.69 22.55
C LYS A 598 25.94 -17.77 23.53
N PRO A 599 26.77 -18.75 23.12
CA PRO A 599 27.20 -19.84 24.01
C PRO A 599 28.03 -19.37 25.20
N ALA A 600 28.66 -18.20 25.10
CA ALA A 600 29.43 -17.59 26.19
C ALA A 600 28.54 -16.99 27.30
N ARG A 601 27.23 -16.83 27.05
CA ARG A 601 26.27 -16.22 27.99
C ARG A 601 25.22 -17.21 28.46
N LEU A 602 24.80 -18.10 27.58
CA LEU A 602 23.71 -19.06 27.83
C LEU A 602 24.13 -20.48 27.43
N GLN A 603 23.89 -21.42 28.32
CA GLN A 603 23.97 -22.84 28.04
C GLN A 603 22.58 -23.42 27.76
N ARG A 604 22.45 -24.36 26.83
CA ARG A 604 21.20 -25.12 26.65
C ARG A 604 21.08 -26.16 27.77
N ALA A 605 20.08 -26.01 28.64
CA ALA A 605 19.86 -26.89 29.79
C ALA A 605 19.29 -28.28 29.40
N ALA A 606 18.63 -28.34 28.25
CA ALA A 606 18.07 -29.56 27.64
C ALA A 606 18.06 -29.43 26.11
N GLU A 607 17.69 -30.51 25.42
CA GLU A 607 17.38 -30.47 23.98
C GLU A 607 16.17 -29.58 23.71
N ALA A 608 16.16 -28.91 22.56
CA ALA A 608 15.03 -28.10 22.14
C ALA A 608 13.80 -28.98 21.87
N GLN A 609 12.61 -28.44 22.13
CA GLN A 609 11.34 -29.13 21.95
C GLN A 609 10.44 -28.34 21.01
N SER A 610 9.63 -29.04 20.22
CA SER A 610 8.54 -28.45 19.45
C SER A 610 7.21 -29.12 19.77
N ASP A 611 6.13 -28.38 19.55
CA ASP A 611 4.77 -28.92 19.62
C ASP A 611 4.22 -29.23 18.23
N VAL A 612 4.33 -30.50 17.84
CA VAL A 612 3.90 -31.00 16.52
C VAL A 612 2.43 -31.43 16.48
N ASP A 613 1.62 -30.96 17.42
CA ASP A 613 0.17 -31.09 17.34
C ASP A 613 -0.33 -30.57 15.97
N ALA A 614 -1.31 -31.28 15.39
CA ALA A 614 -1.82 -30.98 14.06
C ALA A 614 -2.42 -29.57 13.94
N VAL A 615 -2.71 -28.88 15.06
CA VAL A 615 -3.09 -27.47 15.06
C VAL A 615 -1.96 -26.53 14.59
N HIS A 616 -0.71 -26.97 14.66
CA HIS A 616 0.45 -26.18 14.24
C HIS A 616 1.00 -26.65 12.88
N ASN A 617 0.79 -25.84 11.83
CA ASN A 617 1.52 -25.97 10.57
C ASN A 617 3.00 -25.53 10.72
N ARG A 618 3.22 -24.59 11.63
CA ARG A 618 4.52 -24.08 12.07
C ARG A 618 4.64 -24.29 13.58
N PRO A 619 5.09 -25.48 14.03
CA PRO A 619 5.26 -25.81 15.44
C PRO A 619 6.03 -24.74 16.21
N PRO A 620 5.54 -24.31 17.40
CA PRO A 620 6.33 -23.46 18.27
C PRO A 620 7.59 -24.20 18.73
N LEU A 621 8.68 -23.46 18.94
CA LEU A 621 9.98 -23.98 19.36
C LEU A 621 10.29 -23.50 20.78
N ALA A 622 10.65 -24.40 21.69
CA ALA A 622 11.05 -24.07 23.05
C ALA A 622 12.50 -24.50 23.32
N GLN A 623 13.29 -23.61 23.92
CA GLN A 623 14.61 -23.91 24.44
C GLN A 623 14.75 -23.35 25.86
N THR A 624 15.06 -24.23 26.81
CA THR A 624 15.44 -23.81 28.16
C THR A 624 16.93 -23.47 28.17
N PHE A 625 17.24 -22.23 28.53
CA PHE A 625 18.59 -21.75 28.72
C PHE A 625 18.91 -21.65 30.21
N GLU A 626 20.16 -21.96 30.56
CA GLU A 626 20.76 -21.75 31.86
C GLU A 626 21.83 -20.66 31.72
N ALA A 627 21.72 -19.59 32.50
CA ALA A 627 22.74 -18.55 32.57
C ALA A 627 23.92 -19.02 33.43
N THR A 628 25.04 -18.28 33.40
CA THR A 628 26.26 -18.64 34.15
C THR A 628 26.09 -18.65 35.67
N ASN A 629 25.04 -18.01 36.19
CA ASN A 629 24.64 -18.07 37.60
C ASN A 629 23.78 -19.30 37.95
N GLY A 630 23.38 -20.10 36.96
CA GLY A 630 22.54 -21.29 37.13
C GLY A 630 21.04 -21.01 37.12
N GLU A 631 20.62 -19.75 36.99
CA GLU A 631 19.20 -19.42 36.76
C GLU A 631 18.76 -19.88 35.37
N ARG A 632 17.51 -20.32 35.26
CA ARG A 632 16.94 -20.86 34.03
C ARG A 632 15.73 -20.09 33.55
N LEU A 633 15.63 -19.95 32.24
CA LEU A 633 14.41 -19.49 31.57
C LEU A 633 14.14 -20.33 30.32
N THR A 634 12.87 -20.42 29.93
CA THR A 634 12.45 -21.06 28.67
C THR A 634 12.03 -20.00 27.67
N LEU A 635 12.76 -19.91 26.56
CA LEU A 635 12.36 -19.07 25.42
C LEU A 635 11.47 -19.91 24.49
N VAL A 636 10.30 -19.38 24.11
CA VAL A 636 9.33 -20.06 23.23
C VAL A 636 9.06 -19.17 22.01
N VAL A 637 9.44 -19.62 20.82
CA VAL A 637 9.28 -18.87 19.56
C VAL A 637 8.07 -19.39 18.82
N ASN A 638 7.21 -18.47 18.38
CA ASN A 638 5.91 -18.77 17.79
C ASN A 638 5.78 -18.13 16.41
N HIS A 639 5.04 -18.80 15.51
CA HIS A 639 4.60 -18.23 14.25
C HIS A 639 3.20 -18.76 13.91
N LEU A 640 2.16 -18.10 14.42
CA LEU A 640 0.78 -18.55 14.24
C LEU A 640 0.33 -18.41 12.77
N LYS A 641 -0.82 -19.01 12.44
CA LYS A 641 -1.39 -18.96 11.09
C LYS A 641 -1.65 -17.51 10.66
N SER A 642 -1.22 -17.13 9.46
CA SER A 642 -1.45 -15.79 8.90
C SER A 642 -2.95 -15.45 8.78
N LYS A 643 -3.26 -14.16 8.99
CA LYS A 643 -4.58 -13.53 8.80
C LYS A 643 -5.07 -13.58 7.34
N GLY A 644 -4.16 -13.74 6.38
CA GLY A 644 -4.47 -13.76 4.95
C GLY A 644 -4.92 -15.12 4.40
N GLY A 645 -5.51 -15.08 3.20
CA GLY A 645 -5.85 -16.26 2.38
C GLY A 645 -6.94 -17.11 2.99
N CYS A 646 -8.19 -16.64 2.93
CA CYS A 646 -9.34 -17.30 3.55
C CYS A 646 -9.58 -18.72 3.03
N PRO A 647 -10.03 -19.65 3.88
CA PRO A 647 -10.38 -21.00 3.44
C PRO A 647 -11.50 -20.95 2.41
N GLY A 648 -11.45 -21.85 1.43
CA GLY A 648 -12.56 -22.04 0.51
C GLY A 648 -13.80 -22.58 1.24
N ALA A 649 -14.99 -22.36 0.68
CA ALA A 649 -16.25 -22.79 1.32
C ALA A 649 -16.35 -24.30 1.60
N THR A 650 -15.58 -25.13 0.90
CA THR A 650 -15.51 -26.59 1.07
C THR A 650 -14.34 -27.05 1.94
N ASP A 651 -13.52 -26.14 2.42
CA ASP A 651 -12.42 -26.47 3.33
C ASP A 651 -12.99 -26.99 4.66
N PRO A 652 -12.56 -28.18 5.15
CA PRO A 652 -13.01 -28.70 6.44
C PRO A 652 -12.79 -27.75 7.62
N ASP A 653 -11.76 -26.89 7.52
CA ASP A 653 -11.42 -25.91 8.54
C ASP A 653 -12.12 -24.56 8.31
N ALA A 654 -13.02 -24.41 7.32
CA ALA A 654 -13.66 -23.12 7.02
C ALA A 654 -14.46 -22.54 8.21
N ALA A 655 -15.07 -23.40 9.03
CA ALA A 655 -15.91 -22.97 10.15
C ALA A 655 -15.10 -22.13 11.16
N GLY A 656 -15.50 -20.87 11.34
CA GLY A 656 -14.82 -19.91 12.23
C GLY A 656 -13.49 -19.36 11.71
N ASN A 657 -13.05 -19.75 10.50
CA ASN A 657 -11.82 -19.27 9.87
C ASN A 657 -12.07 -18.40 8.63
N LEU A 658 -13.32 -18.23 8.21
CA LEU A 658 -13.72 -17.16 7.29
C LEU A 658 -13.61 -15.80 7.99
N ASP A 659 -13.40 -14.74 7.19
CA ASP A 659 -13.41 -13.38 7.72
C ASP A 659 -14.82 -13.04 8.18
N SER A 660 -14.94 -12.65 9.45
CA SER A 660 -16.22 -12.26 10.05
C SER A 660 -16.47 -10.75 9.96
N GLY A 661 -15.53 -9.98 9.40
CA GLY A 661 -15.63 -8.52 9.27
C GLY A 661 -15.45 -7.76 10.58
N ASP A 662 -14.90 -8.40 11.62
CA ASP A 662 -14.71 -7.84 12.97
C ASP A 662 -13.32 -7.25 13.20
N GLY A 663 -12.47 -7.25 12.16
CA GLY A 663 -11.08 -6.79 12.17
C GLY A 663 -10.03 -7.88 12.43
N GLN A 664 -10.44 -9.11 12.76
CA GLN A 664 -9.49 -10.19 13.04
C GLN A 664 -8.97 -10.86 11.77
N GLY A 665 -9.67 -10.74 10.64
CA GLY A 665 -9.31 -11.39 9.38
C GLY A 665 -9.46 -12.92 9.46
N CYS A 666 -9.02 -13.60 8.41
CA CYS A 666 -9.19 -15.04 8.28
C CYS A 666 -8.36 -15.84 9.29
N TRP A 667 -8.74 -17.11 9.46
CA TRP A 667 -8.07 -18.07 10.33
C TRP A 667 -8.04 -17.73 11.83
N ASN A 668 -8.98 -16.91 12.32
CA ASN A 668 -9.01 -16.53 13.74
C ASN A 668 -9.23 -17.74 14.66
N ALA A 669 -10.22 -18.61 14.37
CA ALA A 669 -10.46 -19.80 15.20
C ALA A 669 -9.22 -20.71 15.27
N ARG A 670 -8.48 -20.85 14.16
CA ARG A 670 -7.23 -21.59 14.13
C ARG A 670 -6.15 -20.94 15.01
N ARG A 671 -5.96 -19.62 14.92
CA ARG A 671 -5.00 -18.89 15.76
C ARG A 671 -5.35 -19.01 17.25
N VAL A 672 -6.64 -18.96 17.62
CA VAL A 672 -7.10 -19.19 19.01
C VAL A 672 -6.74 -20.60 19.48
N ALA A 673 -7.03 -21.62 18.67
CA ALA A 673 -6.69 -23.00 19.01
C ALA A 673 -5.18 -23.20 19.15
N GLN A 674 -4.37 -22.59 18.29
CA GLN A 674 -2.91 -22.59 18.40
C GLN A 674 -2.45 -21.92 19.70
N ALA A 675 -2.97 -20.74 20.04
CA ALA A 675 -2.65 -20.03 21.28
C ALA A 675 -2.95 -20.87 22.54
N GLN A 676 -4.14 -21.47 22.61
CA GLN A 676 -4.53 -22.34 23.72
C GLN A 676 -3.65 -23.59 23.84
N ARG A 677 -3.31 -24.20 22.69
CA ARG A 677 -2.42 -25.36 22.62
C ARG A 677 -1.02 -25.00 23.09
N THR A 678 -0.46 -23.89 22.60
CA THR A 678 0.85 -23.37 23.03
C THR A 678 0.88 -23.11 24.53
N ALA A 679 -0.12 -22.44 25.11
CA ALA A 679 -0.18 -22.17 26.54
C ALA A 679 -0.12 -23.47 27.38
N SER A 680 -0.93 -24.47 26.99
CA SER A 680 -1.01 -25.76 27.67
C SER A 680 0.29 -26.57 27.53
N TRP A 681 0.89 -26.54 26.34
CA TRP A 681 2.16 -27.22 26.07
C TRP A 681 3.30 -26.61 26.88
N VAL A 682 3.47 -25.28 26.87
CA VAL A 682 4.52 -24.59 27.63
C VAL A 682 4.39 -24.87 29.13
N ALA A 683 3.18 -24.86 29.69
CA ALA A 683 2.95 -25.22 31.09
C ALA A 683 3.43 -26.64 31.41
N SER A 684 3.29 -27.59 30.46
CA SER A 684 3.76 -28.97 30.64
C SER A 684 5.28 -29.11 30.65
N LEU A 685 6.02 -28.14 30.08
CA LEU A 685 7.48 -28.18 30.00
C LEU A 685 8.16 -27.80 31.32
N ALA A 686 7.48 -27.07 32.20
CA ALA A 686 8.09 -26.46 33.39
C ALA A 686 8.82 -27.47 34.29
N GLY A 687 8.24 -28.66 34.46
CA GLY A 687 8.83 -29.73 35.28
C GLY A 687 10.16 -30.25 34.71
N SER A 688 10.22 -30.51 33.40
CA SER A 688 11.45 -30.96 32.74
C SER A 688 12.47 -29.83 32.52
N ALA A 689 12.00 -28.59 32.35
CA ALA A 689 12.86 -27.41 32.25
C ALA A 689 13.54 -27.05 33.58
N GLY A 690 12.92 -27.43 34.70
CA GLY A 690 13.38 -27.01 36.04
C GLY A 690 13.15 -25.52 36.31
N THR A 691 12.24 -24.89 35.57
CA THR A 691 11.82 -23.49 35.71
C THR A 691 10.44 -23.32 35.10
N ASP A 692 9.60 -22.47 35.69
CA ASP A 692 8.34 -22.01 35.09
C ASP A 692 8.49 -20.65 34.39
N ALA A 693 9.67 -20.04 34.46
CA ALA A 693 9.96 -18.75 33.86
C ALA A 693 10.07 -18.89 32.33
N ALA A 694 8.96 -18.70 31.64
CA ALA A 694 8.88 -18.75 30.19
C ALA A 694 8.50 -17.40 29.56
N LEU A 695 9.10 -17.13 28.40
CA LEU A 695 8.79 -15.99 27.52
C LEU A 695 8.34 -16.51 26.15
N LEU A 696 7.10 -16.22 25.78
CA LEU A 696 6.57 -16.44 24.45
C LEU A 696 6.89 -15.20 23.60
N LEU A 697 7.63 -15.41 22.52
CA LEU A 697 8.07 -14.38 21.59
C LEU A 697 7.74 -14.76 20.14
N GLY A 698 7.58 -13.78 19.26
CA GLY A 698 7.43 -13.97 17.82
C GLY A 698 6.11 -13.46 17.24
N ASP A 699 5.90 -13.78 15.97
CA ASP A 699 4.75 -13.33 15.18
C ASP A 699 3.52 -14.20 15.47
N LEU A 700 2.58 -13.66 16.26
CA LEU A 700 1.33 -14.33 16.57
C LEU A 700 0.23 -14.06 15.54
N ASN A 701 0.51 -13.27 14.50
CA ASN A 701 -0.44 -12.90 13.47
C ASN A 701 -1.78 -12.42 14.06
N ALA A 702 -1.75 -11.72 15.19
CA ALA A 702 -2.92 -11.23 15.89
C ALA A 702 -2.62 -9.89 16.56
N TYR A 703 -3.50 -8.91 16.41
CA TYR A 703 -3.36 -7.62 17.09
C TYR A 703 -3.69 -7.74 18.59
N ALA A 704 -3.24 -6.77 19.39
CA ALA A 704 -3.15 -6.92 20.86
C ALA A 704 -4.46 -7.15 21.62
N GLN A 705 -5.64 -6.92 21.03
CA GLN A 705 -6.93 -7.22 21.66
C GLN A 705 -7.68 -8.36 20.97
N GLU A 706 -7.08 -9.00 19.97
CA GLU A 706 -7.65 -10.14 19.27
C GLU A 706 -7.68 -11.40 20.13
N ASP A 707 -8.57 -12.31 19.78
CA ASP A 707 -8.87 -13.51 20.56
C ASP A 707 -7.65 -14.38 20.89
N PRO A 708 -6.66 -14.59 19.99
CA PRO A 708 -5.48 -15.40 20.30
C PRO A 708 -4.62 -14.81 21.44
N ILE A 709 -4.48 -13.47 21.48
CA ILE A 709 -3.70 -12.79 22.52
C ILE A 709 -4.43 -12.87 23.85
N ILE A 710 -5.75 -12.71 23.81
CA ILE A 710 -6.58 -12.74 25.02
C ILE A 710 -6.67 -14.16 25.57
N ALA A 711 -6.67 -15.20 24.73
CA ALA A 711 -6.57 -16.58 25.16
C ALA A 711 -5.25 -16.87 25.91
N LEU A 712 -4.13 -16.27 25.48
CA LEU A 712 -2.85 -16.36 26.20
C LEU A 712 -2.88 -15.58 27.53
N ALA A 713 -3.51 -14.40 27.54
CA ALA A 713 -3.69 -13.62 28.75
C ALA A 713 -4.55 -14.34 29.80
N ASP A 714 -5.66 -14.95 29.39
CA ASP A 714 -6.54 -15.76 30.24
C ASP A 714 -5.84 -17.01 30.77
N ALA A 715 -4.85 -17.53 30.03
CA ALA A 715 -3.96 -18.61 30.49
C ALA A 715 -2.86 -18.13 31.47
N GLY A 716 -2.82 -16.84 31.81
CA GLY A 716 -1.93 -16.27 32.82
C GLY A 716 -0.64 -15.63 32.27
N TYR A 717 -0.50 -15.48 30.95
CA TYR A 717 0.66 -14.81 30.36
C TYR A 717 0.44 -13.29 30.30
N ALA A 718 1.38 -12.52 30.86
CA ALA A 718 1.31 -11.06 30.87
C ALA A 718 1.93 -10.46 29.60
N ASP A 719 1.18 -9.61 28.89
CA ASP A 719 1.66 -8.82 27.74
C ASP A 719 2.68 -7.77 28.20
N GLN A 720 3.93 -7.99 27.82
CA GLN A 720 5.04 -7.15 28.25
C GLN A 720 5.19 -5.90 27.38
N ILE A 721 4.78 -5.95 26.11
CA ILE A 721 4.75 -4.74 25.28
C ILE A 721 3.70 -3.79 25.86
N ALA A 722 2.48 -4.27 26.13
CA ALA A 722 1.42 -3.45 26.73
C ALA A 722 1.82 -2.82 28.07
N ARG A 723 2.62 -3.54 28.86
CA ARG A 723 3.10 -3.09 30.17
C ARG A 723 3.98 -1.83 30.08
N PHE A 724 4.80 -1.71 29.03
CA PHE A 724 5.75 -0.60 28.87
C PHE A 724 5.29 0.44 27.84
N ASN A 725 4.56 0.02 26.81
CA ASN A 725 3.96 0.87 25.79
C ASN A 725 2.67 0.23 25.24
N ARG A 726 1.51 0.71 25.71
CA ARG A 726 0.21 0.15 25.33
C ARG A 726 -0.02 0.16 23.81
N PHE A 727 0.40 1.22 23.11
CA PHE A 727 0.23 1.33 21.66
C PHE A 727 1.16 0.38 20.89
N GLY A 728 2.39 0.15 21.41
CA GLY A 728 3.52 -0.52 20.76
C GLY A 728 3.17 -1.39 19.55
N TYR A 729 3.79 -1.09 18.40
CA TYR A 729 3.50 -1.68 17.10
C TYR A 729 4.73 -2.35 16.51
N SER A 730 4.53 -3.35 15.65
CA SER A 730 5.60 -4.03 14.91
C SER A 730 5.31 -4.14 13.41
N TYR A 731 4.13 -3.69 12.97
CA TYR A 731 3.63 -3.85 11.62
C TYR A 731 2.75 -2.65 11.23
N VAL A 732 2.80 -2.26 9.96
CA VAL A 732 1.93 -1.24 9.36
C VAL A 732 1.22 -1.86 8.16
N PHE A 733 -0.11 -1.84 8.18
CA PHE A 733 -0.95 -2.42 7.14
C PHE A 733 -2.13 -1.50 6.82
N ASP A 734 -2.38 -1.26 5.54
CA ASP A 734 -3.43 -0.37 5.04
C ASP A 734 -3.45 1.01 5.74
N GLY A 735 -2.27 1.56 6.02
CA GLY A 735 -2.09 2.84 6.70
C GLY A 735 -2.19 2.80 8.22
N ALA A 736 -2.55 1.69 8.85
CA ALA A 736 -2.71 1.59 10.29
C ALA A 736 -1.59 0.76 10.95
N ALA A 737 -1.07 1.26 12.07
CA ALA A 737 -0.02 0.58 12.85
C ALA A 737 -0.60 -0.28 13.98
N GLY A 738 -0.02 -1.47 14.18
CA GLY A 738 -0.32 -2.35 15.31
C GLY A 738 0.78 -3.39 15.52
N ARG A 739 0.69 -4.20 16.58
CA ARG A 739 1.65 -5.29 16.83
C ARG A 739 1.09 -6.66 16.45
N LEU A 740 1.83 -7.36 15.59
CA LEU A 740 1.66 -8.80 15.33
C LEU A 740 2.73 -9.64 16.05
N ASP A 741 3.86 -9.02 16.37
CA ASP A 741 4.96 -9.60 17.13
C ASP A 741 4.77 -9.27 18.61
N HIS A 742 4.80 -10.29 19.45
CA HIS A 742 4.48 -10.17 20.87
C HIS A 742 5.58 -10.69 21.77
N ALA A 743 5.54 -10.23 23.03
CA ALA A 743 6.32 -10.76 24.14
C ALA A 743 5.38 -11.00 25.34
N LEU A 744 5.04 -12.27 25.57
CA LEU A 744 4.08 -12.69 26.59
C LEU A 744 4.81 -13.55 27.63
N ALA A 745 4.84 -13.08 28.88
CA ALA A 745 5.63 -13.71 29.93
C ALA A 745 4.77 -14.42 30.97
N THR A 746 5.22 -15.59 31.41
CA THR A 746 4.71 -16.20 32.66
C THR A 746 4.86 -15.25 33.85
N PRO A 747 4.04 -15.37 34.91
CA PRO A 747 4.09 -14.46 36.05
C PRO A 747 5.48 -14.36 36.71
N THR A 748 6.23 -15.47 36.77
CA THR A 748 7.56 -15.52 37.40
C THR A 748 8.63 -14.78 36.58
N LEU A 749 8.51 -14.78 35.25
CA LEU A 749 9.43 -14.06 34.39
C LEU A 749 9.00 -12.59 34.18
N ALA A 750 7.70 -12.31 34.17
CA ALA A 750 7.17 -10.96 34.00
C ALA A 750 7.81 -9.97 34.98
N THR A 751 7.98 -10.35 36.25
CA THR A 751 8.60 -9.47 37.26
C THR A 751 10.09 -9.21 37.05
N ARG A 752 10.77 -10.03 36.23
CA ARG A 752 12.21 -9.92 35.93
C ARG A 752 12.49 -9.09 34.67
N LEU A 753 11.49 -8.92 33.80
CA LEU A 753 11.57 -8.05 32.63
C LEU A 753 11.52 -6.59 33.05
N THR A 754 12.46 -5.82 32.52
CA THR A 754 12.69 -4.41 32.83
C THR A 754 12.11 -3.49 31.77
N ASP A 755 12.17 -3.90 30.51
CA ASP A 755 11.59 -3.21 29.36
C ASP A 755 11.46 -4.19 28.18
N VAL A 756 10.46 -3.95 27.33
CA VAL A 756 10.24 -4.69 26.08
C VAL A 756 9.73 -3.71 25.02
N ALA A 757 10.43 -3.64 23.89
CA ALA A 757 10.10 -2.71 22.82
C ALA A 757 10.36 -3.31 21.44
N PRO A 758 9.48 -3.04 20.46
CA PRO A 758 9.82 -3.14 19.05
C PRO A 758 10.93 -2.14 18.69
N TRP A 759 11.89 -2.53 17.87
CA TRP A 759 12.87 -1.61 17.27
C TRP A 759 12.44 -1.29 15.83
N HIS A 760 12.00 -0.05 15.61
CA HIS A 760 11.38 0.40 14.37
C HIS A 760 12.39 0.55 13.22
N ILE A 761 12.77 -0.57 12.61
CA ILE A 761 13.67 -0.62 11.45
C ILE A 761 12.95 -1.07 10.17
N ASN A 762 11.73 -1.58 10.25
CA ASN A 762 11.07 -2.28 9.15
C ASN A 762 9.68 -1.76 8.84
N ALA A 763 8.77 -1.73 9.83
CA ALA A 763 7.36 -1.41 9.62
C ALA A 763 7.15 0.01 9.06
N ASP A 764 8.10 0.90 9.35
CA ASP A 764 8.02 2.31 8.97
C ASP A 764 8.69 2.63 7.64
N GLU A 765 9.44 1.70 7.05
CA GLU A 765 10.25 1.94 5.86
C GLU A 765 9.51 1.54 4.57
N PRO A 766 9.69 2.28 3.47
CA PRO A 766 9.07 1.95 2.19
C PRO A 766 9.72 0.71 1.56
N SER A 767 8.95 -0.03 0.77
CA SER A 767 9.44 -1.20 0.03
C SER A 767 10.57 -0.86 -0.95
N VAL A 768 10.63 0.36 -1.48
CA VAL A 768 11.65 0.75 -2.48
C VAL A 768 13.10 0.60 -1.98
N ILE A 769 13.34 0.59 -0.66
CA ILE A 769 14.69 0.43 -0.07
C ILE A 769 15.03 -0.99 0.42
N ASP A 770 14.13 -1.96 0.17
CA ASP A 770 14.30 -3.36 0.56
C ASP A 770 15.43 -4.08 -0.22
N TYR A 771 15.54 -5.39 -0.05
CA TYR A 771 16.59 -6.20 -0.69
C TYR A 771 16.27 -6.59 -2.14
N ASN A 772 15.05 -6.35 -2.62
CA ASN A 772 14.58 -6.78 -3.93
C ASN A 772 15.13 -5.90 -5.05
N THR A 773 15.44 -6.51 -6.21
CA THR A 773 15.98 -5.81 -7.39
C THR A 773 14.92 -5.52 -8.45
N GLU A 774 13.75 -6.17 -8.39
CA GLU A 774 12.66 -5.85 -9.30
C GLU A 774 12.23 -4.39 -9.18
N PHE A 775 11.81 -3.83 -10.31
CA PHE A 775 11.27 -2.47 -10.41
C PHE A 775 12.23 -1.35 -10.01
N LYS A 776 13.55 -1.63 -10.03
CA LYS A 776 14.63 -0.67 -9.76
C LYS A 776 15.72 -0.79 -10.82
N GLN A 777 16.51 0.27 -11.04
CA GLN A 777 17.67 0.20 -11.92
C GLN A 777 18.81 -0.64 -11.30
N PRO A 778 19.61 -1.38 -12.09
CA PRO A 778 19.59 -1.45 -13.55
C PRO A 778 18.62 -2.50 -14.13
N GLN A 779 17.96 -3.32 -13.31
CA GLN A 779 17.08 -4.39 -13.79
C GLN A 779 15.87 -3.86 -14.58
N CYS A 780 15.33 -2.72 -14.15
CA CYS A 780 14.33 -1.95 -14.88
C CYS A 780 14.94 -0.62 -15.36
N GLY A 781 15.21 -0.49 -16.67
CA GLY A 781 15.89 0.67 -17.22
C GLY A 781 15.15 2.01 -17.09
N SER A 782 13.81 1.98 -17.03
CA SER A 782 12.97 3.18 -16.88
C SER A 782 12.64 3.53 -15.42
N CYS A 783 12.84 2.60 -14.49
CA CYS A 783 12.48 2.78 -13.08
C CYS A 783 13.45 3.71 -12.35
N GLY A 784 13.10 4.08 -11.11
CA GLY A 784 13.99 4.82 -10.21
C GLY A 784 15.29 4.07 -9.86
N PRO A 785 16.28 4.77 -9.27
CA PRO A 785 17.54 4.16 -8.85
C PRO A 785 17.30 3.08 -7.78
N ASP A 786 18.20 2.10 -7.71
CA ASP A 786 18.22 1.16 -6.58
C ASP A 786 18.73 1.86 -5.32
N LEU A 787 17.83 2.06 -4.36
CA LEU A 787 18.08 2.74 -3.09
C LEU A 787 18.55 1.79 -1.97
N TYR A 788 18.93 0.57 -2.35
CA TYR A 788 19.45 -0.41 -1.41
C TYR A 788 20.66 0.11 -0.64
N THR A 789 20.62 -0.11 0.67
CA THR A 789 21.78 0.01 1.55
C THR A 789 21.87 -1.23 2.43
N ALA A 790 23.11 -1.66 2.71
CA ALA A 790 23.41 -2.78 3.60
C ALA A 790 23.30 -2.40 5.08
N THR A 791 22.19 -1.76 5.45
CA THR A 791 21.84 -1.33 6.81
C THR A 791 20.70 -2.20 7.35
N ALA A 792 20.38 -2.10 8.65
CA ALA A 792 19.29 -2.87 9.26
C ALA A 792 17.89 -2.54 8.68
N PHE A 793 17.72 -1.36 8.08
CA PHE A 793 16.43 -0.82 7.70
C PHE A 793 15.80 -1.56 6.52
N ARG A 794 14.51 -1.87 6.62
CA ARG A 794 13.73 -2.66 5.66
C ARG A 794 14.41 -3.99 5.32
N SER A 795 14.90 -4.67 6.36
CA SER A 795 15.32 -6.08 6.29
C SER A 795 14.13 -7.04 6.32
N SER A 796 13.00 -6.57 6.83
CA SER A 796 11.71 -7.26 6.91
C SER A 796 10.58 -6.22 6.76
N ASP A 797 9.34 -6.68 6.77
CA ASP A 797 8.13 -5.88 6.98
C ASP A 797 7.66 -5.86 8.45
N HIS A 798 8.24 -6.71 9.30
CA HIS A 798 8.01 -6.75 10.74
C HIS A 798 9.20 -6.16 11.52
N ASP A 799 8.93 -5.33 12.51
CA ASP A 799 9.96 -4.87 13.45
C ASP A 799 10.37 -5.99 14.43
N PRO A 800 11.67 -6.16 14.74
CA PRO A 800 12.10 -7.06 15.80
C PRO A 800 11.62 -6.56 17.17
N VAL A 801 11.22 -7.49 18.03
CA VAL A 801 10.87 -7.22 19.44
C VAL A 801 12.06 -7.58 20.31
N VAL A 802 12.49 -6.66 21.18
CA VAL A 802 13.67 -6.83 22.04
C VAL A 802 13.26 -6.62 23.50
N ALA A 803 13.73 -7.51 24.38
CA ALA A 803 13.35 -7.60 25.78
C ALA A 803 14.59 -7.63 26.68
N GLY A 804 14.69 -6.66 27.59
CA GLY A 804 15.70 -6.64 28.65
C GLY A 804 15.18 -7.29 29.93
N LEU A 805 16.04 -8.03 30.63
CA LEU A 805 15.71 -8.59 31.93
C LEU A 805 16.91 -8.65 32.86
N TYR A 806 16.60 -8.73 34.16
CA TYR A 806 17.54 -9.18 35.18
C TYR A 806 17.25 -10.65 35.53
N LEU A 807 18.08 -11.55 35.00
CA LEU A 807 18.13 -12.93 35.44
C LEU A 807 19.32 -13.11 36.39
N VAL A 808 19.08 -12.79 37.66
CA VAL A 808 20.09 -12.85 38.73
C VAL A 808 19.73 -13.94 39.73
N LYS A 809 20.75 -14.58 40.30
CA LYS A 809 20.56 -15.50 41.41
C LYS A 809 20.64 -14.74 42.72
N VAL A 810 19.62 -14.90 43.55
CA VAL A 810 19.59 -14.26 44.88
C VAL A 810 20.25 -15.19 45.90
N ILE A 811 21.30 -14.70 46.54
CA ILE A 811 22.03 -15.40 47.60
C ILE A 811 21.91 -14.58 48.88
N ALA A 812 21.07 -15.05 49.80
CA ALA A 812 20.79 -14.36 51.06
C ALA A 812 21.41 -15.10 52.25
N GLY A 813 22.06 -14.34 53.14
CA GLY A 813 22.52 -14.79 54.44
C GLY A 813 21.43 -14.71 55.51
N SER A 814 21.85 -14.86 56.76
CA SER A 814 20.98 -14.92 57.94
C SER A 814 21.02 -13.60 58.73
N SER A 815 20.74 -13.66 60.03
CA SER A 815 21.01 -12.53 60.95
C SER A 815 22.33 -12.72 61.73
N GLY A 816 23.10 -13.75 61.36
CA GLY A 816 24.38 -14.14 61.96
C GLY A 816 25.58 -13.57 61.21
N LYS A 817 26.77 -14.16 61.42
CA LYS A 817 27.95 -13.81 60.61
C LYS A 817 28.12 -14.85 59.51
N ASP A 818 27.83 -14.45 58.29
CA ASP A 818 27.78 -15.34 57.15
C ASP A 818 29.02 -15.20 56.25
N ARG A 819 29.28 -16.25 55.47
CA ARG A 819 30.27 -16.28 54.39
C ARG A 819 29.52 -16.66 53.12
N LEU A 820 29.18 -15.66 52.32
CA LEU A 820 28.47 -15.87 51.05
C LEU A 820 29.48 -15.86 49.91
N VAL A 821 29.32 -16.81 48.99
CA VAL A 821 30.11 -16.92 47.77
C VAL A 821 29.13 -17.04 46.62
N GLY A 822 29.21 -16.10 45.69
CA GLY A 822 28.45 -16.13 44.45
C GLY A 822 28.95 -17.18 43.47
N THR A 823 28.41 -17.09 42.29
CA THR A 823 28.62 -17.93 41.14
C THR A 823 29.58 -17.23 40.16
N PRO A 824 29.86 -17.84 39.00
CA PRO A 824 30.58 -17.15 37.93
C PRO A 824 29.70 -16.21 37.07
N GLY A 825 28.42 -16.01 37.41
CA GLY A 825 27.51 -15.12 36.71
C GLY A 825 26.86 -14.12 37.63
N ASP A 826 26.08 -13.20 37.06
CA ASP A 826 25.54 -12.04 37.78
C ASP A 826 24.61 -12.46 38.94
N ASP A 827 25.00 -12.10 40.16
CA ASP A 827 24.30 -12.46 41.38
C ASP A 827 23.77 -11.23 42.14
N GLN A 828 22.78 -11.48 42.99
CA GLN A 828 22.35 -10.53 44.01
C GLN A 828 22.69 -11.10 45.39
N LEU A 829 23.64 -10.49 46.09
CA LEU A 829 24.07 -10.90 47.41
C LEU A 829 23.44 -10.01 48.49
N ILE A 830 22.75 -10.63 49.43
CA ILE A 830 22.15 -9.98 50.60
C ILE A 830 22.79 -10.61 51.83
N GLY A 831 23.72 -9.91 52.50
CA GLY A 831 24.38 -10.43 53.73
C GLY A 831 23.36 -10.76 54.82
N GLY A 832 22.37 -9.87 54.98
CA GLY A 832 21.43 -9.91 56.09
C GLY A 832 22.04 -9.22 57.31
N GLY A 833 21.48 -9.44 58.49
CA GLY A 833 22.05 -8.85 59.70
C GLY A 833 23.34 -9.57 60.06
N GLY A 834 24.40 -8.88 60.48
CA GLY A 834 25.65 -9.61 60.65
C GLY A 834 26.90 -8.77 60.58
N ALA A 835 28.03 -9.43 60.36
CA ALA A 835 29.24 -8.78 59.89
C ALA A 835 29.85 -9.78 58.93
N ASP A 836 29.39 -9.72 57.69
CA ASP A 836 29.46 -10.81 56.75
C ASP A 836 30.67 -10.67 55.85
N LYS A 837 31.04 -11.79 55.23
CA LYS A 837 32.07 -11.83 54.19
C LYS A 837 31.43 -12.28 52.89
N LEU A 838 31.38 -11.36 51.94
CA LEU A 838 30.72 -11.55 50.66
C LEU A 838 31.79 -11.66 49.58
N THR A 839 31.66 -12.66 48.72
CA THR A 839 32.48 -12.84 47.51
C THR A 839 31.50 -12.94 46.34
N GLY A 840 31.55 -11.98 45.42
CA GLY A 840 30.67 -11.97 44.24
C GLY A 840 31.05 -13.07 43.26
N GLY A 841 32.34 -13.15 42.92
CA GLY A 841 32.85 -14.06 41.90
C GLY A 841 33.12 -13.31 40.60
N ALA A 842 32.66 -13.87 39.49
CA ALA A 842 32.72 -13.21 38.18
C ALA A 842 31.29 -12.85 37.75
N GLY A 843 31.15 -11.86 36.87
CA GLY A 843 29.84 -11.31 36.50
C GLY A 843 29.68 -9.90 37.05
N ASP A 844 28.55 -9.27 36.73
CA ASP A 844 28.17 -7.96 37.26
C ASP A 844 27.31 -8.16 38.52
N ASP A 845 27.93 -8.19 39.70
CA ASP A 845 27.24 -8.55 40.94
C ASP A 845 26.62 -7.35 41.65
N VAL A 846 25.49 -7.57 42.33
CA VAL A 846 24.80 -6.56 43.13
C VAL A 846 24.80 -6.94 44.60
N PHE A 847 25.46 -6.14 45.43
CA PHE A 847 25.45 -6.28 46.89
C PHE A 847 24.36 -5.38 47.48
N THR A 848 23.28 -5.96 47.98
CA THR A 848 22.09 -5.24 48.42
C THR A 848 22.04 -5.08 49.93
N TYR A 849 21.88 -3.84 50.39
CA TYR A 849 21.68 -3.49 51.79
C TYR A 849 20.26 -2.95 51.98
N THR A 850 19.52 -3.57 52.90
CA THR A 850 18.09 -3.30 53.10
C THR A 850 17.81 -2.54 54.39
N ALA A 851 18.66 -2.70 55.41
CA ALA A 851 18.54 -2.02 56.69
C ALA A 851 19.90 -1.83 57.37
N MET A 852 19.96 -0.97 58.39
CA MET A 852 21.18 -0.73 59.16
C MET A 852 21.68 -1.97 59.93
N SER A 853 20.85 -3.01 60.07
CA SER A 853 21.28 -4.33 60.57
C SER A 853 22.34 -4.98 59.69
N ASP A 854 22.34 -4.65 58.40
CA ASP A 854 23.16 -5.27 57.37
C ASP A 854 24.56 -4.63 57.30
N ALA A 855 24.86 -3.69 58.19
CA ALA A 855 26.13 -2.99 58.22
C ALA A 855 27.25 -3.83 58.82
N ARG A 856 28.49 -3.48 58.47
CA ARG A 856 29.80 -4.05 58.89
C ARG A 856 30.26 -5.24 58.05
N ASP A 857 29.72 -5.37 56.85
CA ASP A 857 30.14 -6.39 55.90
C ASP A 857 31.50 -6.08 55.27
N THR A 858 32.12 -7.13 54.74
CA THR A 858 33.33 -7.06 53.93
C THR A 858 33.11 -7.77 52.60
N ILE A 859 33.11 -7.00 51.51
CA ILE A 859 33.13 -7.54 50.15
C ILE A 859 34.60 -7.82 49.79
N LEU A 860 34.89 -9.06 49.38
CA LEU A 860 36.25 -9.56 49.25
C LEU A 860 36.88 -9.33 47.87
N ASP A 861 36.06 -9.12 46.84
CA ASP A 861 36.46 -9.12 45.43
C ASP A 861 35.70 -8.10 44.56
N PHE A 862 35.18 -7.03 45.18
CA PHE A 862 34.42 -5.99 44.47
C PHE A 862 35.22 -5.45 43.27
N THR A 863 34.62 -5.50 42.08
CA THR A 863 35.19 -5.07 40.81
C THR A 863 34.52 -3.77 40.34
N PRO A 864 35.15 -2.59 40.56
CA PRO A 864 34.53 -1.32 40.20
C PRO A 864 34.21 -1.21 38.71
N GLY A 865 32.98 -0.82 38.38
CA GLY A 865 32.46 -0.70 37.02
C GLY A 865 31.79 -1.95 36.46
N SER A 866 31.79 -3.04 37.22
CA SER A 866 31.04 -4.26 36.95
C SER A 866 30.06 -4.47 38.11
N ASP A 867 30.60 -4.53 39.33
CA ASP A 867 29.81 -4.71 40.55
C ASP A 867 29.16 -3.42 41.04
N ARG A 868 28.04 -3.57 41.72
CA ARG A 868 27.24 -2.47 42.28
C ARG A 868 26.83 -2.73 43.72
N ILE A 869 26.68 -1.66 44.49
CA ILE A 869 26.13 -1.68 45.86
C ILE A 869 24.78 -0.98 45.83
N ASP A 870 23.73 -1.73 46.13
CA ASP A 870 22.37 -1.22 46.17
C ASP A 870 21.98 -0.77 47.57
N LEU A 871 21.75 0.53 47.73
CA LEU A 871 21.39 1.17 48.99
C LEU A 871 19.95 1.67 49.01
N ARG A 872 19.15 1.46 47.95
CA ARG A 872 17.79 2.02 47.84
C ARG A 872 16.92 1.67 49.05
N ALA A 873 16.87 0.38 49.39
CA ALA A 873 16.08 -0.12 50.50
C ALA A 873 16.63 0.38 51.84
N LEU A 874 17.95 0.38 52.04
CA LEU A 874 18.59 0.94 53.23
C LEU A 874 18.24 2.42 53.43
N LEU A 875 18.39 3.24 52.38
CA LEU A 875 18.12 4.68 52.43
C LEU A 875 16.64 4.95 52.75
N ALA A 876 15.72 4.21 52.13
CA ALA A 876 14.30 4.28 52.46
C ALA A 876 14.03 3.88 53.93
N SER A 877 14.70 2.84 54.44
CA SER A 877 14.52 2.34 55.81
C SER A 877 14.89 3.37 56.90
N ILE A 878 15.80 4.30 56.57
CA ILE A 878 16.21 5.39 57.48
C ILE A 878 15.45 6.69 57.21
N GLY A 879 14.47 6.69 56.30
CA GLY A 879 13.65 7.85 55.98
C GLY A 879 14.33 8.90 55.11
N TYR A 880 15.38 8.54 54.36
CA TYR A 880 16.02 9.46 53.42
C TYR A 880 15.13 9.66 52.18
N THR A 881 14.89 10.92 51.81
CA THR A 881 14.02 11.31 50.68
C THR A 881 14.74 12.12 49.59
N GLY A 882 16.06 12.35 49.72
CA GLY A 882 16.85 13.06 48.72
C GLY A 882 17.23 12.17 47.52
N SER A 883 17.87 12.75 46.52
CA SER A 883 18.32 12.03 45.31
C SER A 883 19.84 11.84 45.22
N ASP A 884 20.62 12.58 46.02
CA ASP A 884 22.08 12.50 46.03
C ASP A 884 22.60 12.30 47.47
N PRO A 885 22.57 11.07 47.99
CA PRO A 885 22.96 10.80 49.37
C PRO A 885 24.44 11.07 49.64
N ILE A 886 25.29 11.14 48.61
CA ILE A 886 26.68 11.55 48.74
C ILE A 886 26.76 13.06 48.95
N GLY A 887 26.09 13.83 48.09
CA GLY A 887 26.01 15.30 48.18
C GLY A 887 25.32 15.79 49.46
N ASP A 888 24.29 15.07 49.91
CA ASP A 888 23.52 15.37 51.11
C ASP A 888 24.25 14.95 52.41
N GLY A 889 25.43 14.35 52.30
CA GLY A 889 26.24 13.94 53.45
C GLY A 889 25.70 12.74 54.22
N VAL A 890 24.86 11.91 53.59
CA VAL A 890 24.29 10.68 54.17
C VAL A 890 25.22 9.49 53.91
N VAL A 891 25.85 9.41 52.75
CA VAL A 891 26.77 8.35 52.35
C VAL A 891 28.12 8.95 52.02
N ARG A 892 29.21 8.27 52.40
CA ARG A 892 30.56 8.63 51.93
C ARG A 892 31.46 7.42 51.76
N LEU A 893 32.45 7.56 50.88
CA LEU A 893 33.57 6.64 50.76
C LEU A 893 34.80 7.20 51.49
N LYS A 894 35.50 6.35 52.22
CA LYS A 894 36.75 6.71 52.92
C LYS A 894 37.76 5.59 52.78
N ASP A 895 39.00 5.93 52.39
CA ASP A 895 40.09 4.95 52.40
C ASP A 895 40.41 4.43 53.80
N SER A 896 40.71 3.14 53.88
CA SER A 896 41.23 2.46 55.06
C SER A 896 42.46 1.63 54.69
N ALA A 897 43.19 1.14 55.69
CA ALA A 897 44.35 0.25 55.47
C ALA A 897 44.00 -1.07 54.75
N LYS A 898 42.72 -1.41 54.62
CA LYS A 898 42.24 -2.65 53.99
C LYS A 898 41.44 -2.41 52.70
N GLY A 899 41.27 -1.17 52.26
CA GLY A 899 40.44 -0.79 51.11
C GLY A 899 39.39 0.28 51.45
N ALA A 900 38.45 0.50 50.54
CA ALA A 900 37.44 1.55 50.62
C ALA A 900 36.36 1.19 51.64
N LEU A 901 36.12 2.08 52.59
CA LEU A 901 35.06 1.94 53.56
C LEU A 901 33.89 2.84 53.18
N LEU A 902 32.78 2.23 52.77
CA LEU A 902 31.51 2.92 52.61
C LEU A 902 30.93 3.15 54.01
N GLN A 903 30.58 4.40 54.31
CA GLN A 903 30.01 4.81 55.58
C GLN A 903 28.68 5.51 55.37
N ILE A 904 27.80 5.37 56.34
CA ILE A 904 26.49 6.01 56.35
C ILE A 904 26.30 6.84 57.62
N ASP A 905 25.69 8.01 57.47
CA ASP A 905 25.24 8.86 58.55
C ASP A 905 23.72 9.02 58.51
N THR A 906 23.03 8.49 59.53
CA THR A 906 21.58 8.25 59.46
C THR A 906 20.73 9.51 59.66
N ASP A 907 21.33 10.64 60.04
CA ASP A 907 20.65 11.95 60.11
C ASP A 907 21.24 12.99 59.12
N GLY A 908 22.08 12.55 58.17
CA GLY A 908 22.74 13.40 57.18
C GLY A 908 23.84 14.29 57.78
N ALA A 909 23.99 15.53 57.28
CA ALA A 909 24.98 16.49 57.78
C ALA A 909 24.67 17.09 59.18
N GLY A 910 23.73 16.49 59.93
CA GLY A 910 23.37 16.90 61.28
C GLY A 910 24.49 16.66 62.30
N PRO A 911 24.48 17.35 63.45
CA PRO A 911 25.54 17.21 64.46
C PRO A 911 25.38 15.97 65.38
N SER A 912 24.29 15.20 65.24
CA SER A 912 23.87 14.20 66.23
C SER A 912 24.29 12.77 65.92
N ALA A 913 24.27 12.32 64.66
CA ALA A 913 24.75 11.00 64.29
C ALA A 913 26.23 11.02 63.87
N LYS A 914 26.83 9.84 63.95
CA LYS A 914 28.25 9.62 63.65
C LYS A 914 28.31 8.62 62.52
N TRP A 915 29.05 8.95 61.47
CA TRP A 915 29.49 8.02 60.42
C TRP A 915 29.72 6.58 60.91
N LYS A 916 28.83 5.68 60.51
CA LYS A 916 28.92 4.25 60.80
C LYS A 916 29.51 3.51 59.60
N PRO A 917 30.44 2.56 59.81
CA PRO A 917 30.86 1.65 58.75
C PRO A 917 29.66 0.85 58.21
N LEU A 918 29.40 0.93 56.91
CA LEU A 918 28.40 0.12 56.23
C LEU A 918 29.05 -1.12 55.62
N VAL A 919 30.02 -0.93 54.73
CA VAL A 919 30.72 -2.04 54.07
C VAL A 919 32.17 -1.68 53.76
N LEU A 920 33.07 -2.64 53.93
CA LEU A 920 34.45 -2.58 53.48
C LEU A 920 34.61 -3.28 52.13
N LEU A 921 35.12 -2.57 51.13
CA LEU A 921 35.53 -3.12 49.83
C LEU A 921 37.01 -3.49 49.93
N SER A 922 37.27 -4.77 50.18
CA SER A 922 38.62 -5.27 50.46
C SER A 922 39.52 -5.09 49.24
N GLY A 923 40.67 -4.43 49.43
CA GLY A 923 41.67 -4.23 48.37
C GLY A 923 41.34 -3.19 47.31
N VAL A 924 40.14 -2.60 47.33
CA VAL A 924 39.71 -1.55 46.40
C VAL A 924 39.98 -0.17 47.01
N PRO A 925 40.72 0.76 46.37
CA PRO A 925 40.86 2.12 46.88
C PRO A 925 39.58 2.94 46.64
N ALA A 926 39.26 3.89 47.52
CA ALA A 926 38.04 4.71 47.42
C ALA A 926 37.99 5.49 46.10
N SER A 927 39.14 5.87 45.54
CA SER A 927 39.25 6.57 44.26
C SER A 927 38.87 5.72 43.03
N ALA A 928 38.83 4.38 43.16
CA ALA A 928 38.41 3.50 42.07
C ALA A 928 36.88 3.32 42.01
N VAL A 929 36.19 3.66 43.10
CA VAL A 929 34.73 3.60 43.20
C VAL A 929 34.14 4.92 42.73
N VAL A 930 33.34 4.88 41.69
CA VAL A 930 32.63 6.02 41.12
C VAL A 930 31.17 5.93 41.59
N PRO A 931 30.71 6.79 42.51
CA PRO A 931 29.36 6.67 43.09
C PRO A 931 28.24 6.56 42.08
N ALA A 932 28.27 7.34 40.99
CA ALA A 932 27.24 7.31 39.95
C ALA A 932 27.21 6.02 39.11
N ARG A 933 28.26 5.19 39.18
CA ARG A 933 28.40 3.93 38.45
C ARG A 933 28.19 2.73 39.39
N ASP A 934 28.83 2.78 40.55
CA ASP A 934 29.01 1.64 41.45
C ASP A 934 28.01 1.62 42.62
N LEU A 935 27.30 2.72 42.89
CA LEU A 935 26.32 2.81 43.97
C LEU A 935 24.92 3.08 43.39
N VAL A 936 23.92 2.34 43.85
CA VAL A 936 22.53 2.49 43.41
C VAL A 936 21.73 3.17 44.52
N PHE A 937 21.28 4.40 44.25
CA PHE A 937 20.54 5.24 45.22
C PHE A 937 19.06 5.42 44.88
N ALA A 938 18.68 5.21 43.62
CA ALA A 938 17.31 5.30 43.13
C ALA A 938 17.11 4.26 42.02
N ASP A 939 15.85 3.90 41.73
CA ASP A 939 15.55 3.11 40.54
C ASP A 939 16.11 3.84 39.31
N PRO A 940 16.87 3.17 38.42
CA PRO A 940 17.17 3.76 37.11
C PRO A 940 15.82 4.15 36.53
N ALA A 941 15.64 5.43 36.19
CA ALA A 941 14.34 6.01 35.88
C ALA A 941 13.50 5.02 35.07
N ARG A 942 12.58 4.30 35.73
CA ARG A 942 11.53 3.55 35.05
C ARG A 942 10.86 4.62 34.22
N ARG A 943 10.87 4.50 32.89
CA ARG A 943 10.30 5.51 32.00
C ARG A 943 8.92 5.89 32.50
N ALA A 944 8.84 7.04 33.17
CA ALA A 944 7.63 7.81 33.32
C ALA A 944 7.71 8.85 32.20
N GLN A 945 7.32 8.45 30.98
CA GLN A 945 7.21 9.25 29.74
C GLN A 945 6.91 8.24 28.60
N ARG A 946 5.81 8.27 27.84
CA ARG A 946 4.77 9.26 27.55
C ARG A 946 3.44 8.56 27.31
#